data_AF-G1L3G9-F1
#
_entry.id   AF-G1L3G9-F1
#
_cell.length_a   1.000
_cell.length_b   1.000
_cell.length_c   1.000
_cell.angle_alpha   90.00
_cell.angle_beta   90.00
_cell.angle_gamma   90.00
#
_symmetry.space_group_name_H-M   'P 1'
#
loop_
_entity.id
_entity.type
_entity.pdbx_description
1 polymer ?
#
loop_
_entity_poly.entity_id
_entity_poly.type
_entity_poly.pdbx_seq_one_letter_code
_entity_poly.pdbx_strand_id
1 'polypeptide(L)'
;MALGEEPATGAPEDGAEDEALARGGALEAFGESAETRALLGRLRAVLGDRAAREGALERFRVIMDKYQEQPHLLDPHLEWMMNLLLDIVQDKTSPADLLHLAFKFLYIITKVRGYKTFLRLFPHEVTDVQPVLDMFTNQNPRDHETWETRYMLLLWLSVTCLIPFDFSRLDGNLVTQPGQTRMPIMDRILQIAEAYLVVSDKARDAAAVLVSKFVTRPDVKQKKMAGFLDWSLHTLARSSFQTIEGVIAMDGMLQALAQIFKHGKREDLLPYAATVLECLEGCRLPDSNQTLLRKLGVKLVQRLGLTFLKPRVAKWRYQRGCRSLAANLQLCAQSQKASKVHVETPDSDGDYDVPEEVESVIEQLLVGLKDQDTIVRWSAAKGIGRMAARLPKELADDVVGSVLDCFSFQETDNAWHGGCLALAELGRRGLLLPSRLEDVVPVILKALTYEEKRGSCSVGTNVRDAACYVCWAFARAYEPQELQPFVAAISSALVIATVFDRNINCRRAASAAFQENVGRQGTFPHGIDILTAADYFAVGNRANCFLVISMFIAGFPEYTQPMIDHLVTMKISHWDGVIRELSAKALHNLAQRAPEYSAAHVLPRLLSMTQSLDLHTRHGAVLACAEVTRGLYRLAAQEDRPVTDYVDEAAVRGLKHIHQQLYDRQLYRGLGGELMRQAVCVLIENLSLSKMPFRGDIIIDGWQWLINDTLRNLHLISSHSRQQIKEAAVLALAALCSEYYALETGEADPARQEELIQQYLADLQSPEEMARCGFSLALGALPRFLLKGRLQQVLAGLGAVTVICPEDVSFAESRRDALKAISRVCQTVGVRAGGAPDEVVCEENVSQIYRTLLGCLHDYTTDSRGDVGAWVREAAMTSLMDLTLLLGREQPELIEASVCQQVMCCVAQQASEKIDRVRAHAACVFMTLLHSDGSPVPHVPHRGELEKLFPRSDMASVNWNAPSQAFPRITQLLGLPAYRYHVLLGLAVSVGGLTESTVRYSTQSLFEYMKGIQKDLQALEGFGGTLLQVFEDNLLNDRVSVPLLKTLDRMLANGCFDLFTSEQDHPFGVKLLSLCKEEIRKSKDVQKLRSGVAAFCGMVQFPGDVRRKVLLQLCLLLCHPFPVIRKTTASQVYEVLLTYGDIVGEDVLDEVMAVLGTTAWDAELPLVRGQRNRLCDLLGVPRPQLVPKPGTR
;
A
#
# COMPACT_ATOMS: atom_id res chain seq x y z
N MET A 1 -10.03 -14.70 7.80
CA MET A 1 -10.86 -15.92 7.89
C MET A 1 -12.20 -15.75 7.18
N ALA A 2 -12.25 -15.99 5.87
CA ALA A 2 -13.51 -16.23 5.17
C ALA A 2 -14.09 -17.59 5.62
N LEU A 3 -15.30 -17.58 6.20
CA LEU A 3 -16.04 -18.79 6.59
C LEU A 3 -17.48 -18.71 6.07
N GLY A 4 -17.67 -19.20 4.84
CA GLY A 4 -18.96 -19.61 4.29
C GLY A 4 -19.04 -21.13 4.13
N GLU A 5 -19.95 -21.77 4.86
CA GLU A 5 -20.58 -23.05 4.52
C GLU A 5 -21.99 -22.97 5.16
N GLU A 6 -23.13 -22.93 4.44
CA GLU A 6 -23.46 -23.23 3.03
C GLU A 6 -24.84 -22.59 2.67
N PRO A 7 -25.30 -22.54 1.41
CA PRO A 7 -24.69 -22.01 0.18
C PRO A 7 -25.10 -20.53 -0.05
N ALA A 8 -24.51 -19.91 -1.09
CA ALA A 8 -24.67 -18.52 -1.58
C ALA A 8 -23.72 -17.46 -0.97
N THR A 9 -22.64 -17.22 -1.74
CA THR A 9 -21.92 -15.95 -1.98
C THR A 9 -21.74 -14.98 -0.80
N GLY A 10 -20.52 -14.92 -0.26
CA GLY A 10 -20.07 -13.88 0.69
C GLY A 10 -18.65 -14.13 1.21
N ALA A 11 -17.77 -13.15 0.97
CA ALA A 11 -16.36 -13.04 1.42
C ALA A 11 -16.29 -12.16 2.71
N PRO A 12 -15.11 -11.64 3.14
CA PRO A 12 -14.07 -12.29 3.94
C PRO A 12 -13.70 -11.46 5.20
N GLU A 13 -12.64 -11.85 5.94
CA GLU A 13 -11.71 -11.01 6.78
C GLU A 13 -11.12 -11.84 7.94
N ASP A 14 -9.91 -11.68 8.50
CA ASP A 14 -8.54 -11.21 8.16
C ASP A 14 -7.69 -11.55 9.43
N GLY A 15 -6.36 -11.52 9.54
CA GLY A 15 -5.25 -11.16 8.66
C GLY A 15 -3.90 -11.45 9.39
N ALA A 16 -2.86 -11.68 8.60
CA ALA A 16 -1.42 -11.51 8.85
C ALA A 16 -0.75 -11.75 7.48
N GLU A 17 -0.89 -10.83 6.52
CA GLU A 17 -0.15 -9.56 6.32
C GLU A 17 1.24 -9.81 5.70
N ASP A 18 1.38 -9.70 4.36
CA ASP A 18 1.67 -8.39 3.73
C ASP A 18 1.98 -8.40 2.21
N GLU A 19 2.00 -9.51 1.47
CA GLU A 19 2.49 -9.47 0.06
C GLU A 19 1.56 -9.94 -1.09
N ALA A 20 0.34 -10.47 -0.84
CA ALA A 20 -0.47 -11.09 -1.92
C ALA A 20 -1.55 -10.20 -2.59
N LEU A 21 -1.64 -8.90 -2.24
CA LEU A 21 -2.81 -8.04 -2.48
C LEU A 21 -2.97 -7.43 -3.89
N ALA A 22 -2.43 -8.03 -4.96
CA ALA A 22 -2.39 -7.39 -6.28
C ALA A 22 -3.36 -7.93 -7.35
N ARG A 23 -4.13 -9.01 -7.15
CA ARG A 23 -4.96 -9.59 -8.23
C ARG A 23 -6.29 -10.21 -7.76
N GLY A 24 -7.28 -9.37 -7.47
CA GLY A 24 -8.67 -9.80 -7.21
C GLY A 24 -9.56 -9.71 -8.45
N GLY A 25 -9.47 -10.69 -9.35
CA GLY A 25 -10.51 -10.97 -10.35
C GLY A 25 -11.28 -12.23 -9.94
N ALA A 26 -12.61 -12.20 -9.93
CA ALA A 26 -13.41 -13.40 -9.70
C ALA A 26 -13.13 -14.43 -10.82
N LEU A 27 -12.77 -15.67 -10.46
CA LEU A 27 -12.53 -16.74 -11.44
C LEU A 27 -13.89 -17.32 -11.89
N GLU A 28 -14.05 -17.56 -13.19
CA GLU A 28 -15.30 -18.12 -13.73
C GLU A 28 -15.31 -19.66 -13.71
N ALA A 29 -14.14 -20.31 -13.78
CA ALA A 29 -13.98 -21.77 -13.84
C ALA A 29 -12.57 -22.24 -13.42
N PHE A 30 -12.37 -23.56 -13.30
CA PHE A 30 -11.05 -24.18 -13.06
C PHE A 30 -10.18 -24.20 -14.34
N GLY A 31 -9.44 -23.12 -14.57
CA GLY A 31 -8.65 -22.90 -15.79
C GLY A 31 -7.46 -23.85 -15.98
N GLU A 32 -6.83 -24.33 -14.90
CA GLU A 32 -5.62 -25.17 -14.94
C GLU A 32 -5.91 -26.69 -14.93
N SER A 33 -7.11 -27.12 -15.36
CA SER A 33 -7.52 -28.53 -15.36
C SER A 33 -6.60 -29.46 -16.16
N ALA A 34 -6.17 -29.02 -17.36
CA ALA A 34 -5.25 -29.79 -18.20
C ALA A 34 -3.85 -29.94 -17.58
N GLU A 35 -3.33 -28.86 -17.01
CA GLU A 35 -2.03 -28.85 -16.34
C GLU A 35 -2.05 -29.76 -15.10
N THR A 36 -3.13 -29.69 -14.32
CA THR A 36 -3.35 -30.53 -13.13
C THR A 36 -3.33 -32.02 -13.49
N ARG A 37 -4.02 -32.40 -14.56
CA ARG A 37 -4.04 -33.79 -15.05
C ARG A 37 -2.64 -34.27 -15.48
N ALA A 38 -1.86 -33.41 -16.14
CA ALA A 38 -0.49 -33.73 -16.53
C ALA A 38 0.47 -33.84 -15.34
N LEU A 39 0.26 -33.06 -14.28
CA LEU A 39 1.04 -33.17 -13.04
C LEU A 39 0.75 -34.50 -12.32
N LEU A 40 -0.53 -34.82 -12.11
CA LEU A 40 -0.93 -36.07 -11.44
C LEU A 40 -0.50 -37.33 -12.23
N GLY A 41 -0.60 -37.30 -13.56
CA GLY A 41 -0.18 -38.42 -14.41
C GLY A 41 1.32 -38.71 -14.40
N ARG A 42 2.17 -37.74 -14.03
CA ARG A 42 3.65 -37.88 -14.01
C ARG A 42 4.22 -38.28 -12.64
N LEU A 43 3.39 -38.47 -11.61
CA LEU A 43 3.85 -38.75 -10.24
C LEU A 43 4.80 -39.96 -10.14
N ARG A 44 4.55 -41.03 -10.91
CA ARG A 44 5.45 -42.20 -10.98
C ARG A 44 6.82 -41.86 -11.57
N ALA A 45 6.87 -40.98 -12.58
CA ALA A 45 8.10 -40.62 -13.28
C ALA A 45 8.99 -39.65 -12.50
N VAL A 46 8.40 -38.80 -11.66
CA VAL A 46 9.14 -37.80 -10.86
C VAL A 46 9.69 -38.34 -9.55
N LEU A 47 9.39 -39.60 -9.18
CA LEU A 47 9.81 -40.16 -7.89
C LEU A 47 11.33 -40.24 -7.74
N GLY A 48 12.05 -40.55 -8.83
CA GLY A 48 13.51 -40.74 -8.83
C GLY A 48 14.33 -39.45 -8.78
N ASP A 49 13.71 -38.28 -9.00
CA ASP A 49 14.38 -36.97 -8.98
C ASP A 49 13.73 -36.06 -7.91
N ARG A 50 14.53 -35.73 -6.89
CA ARG A 50 14.08 -34.89 -5.77
C ARG A 50 13.64 -33.49 -6.24
N ALA A 51 14.36 -32.89 -7.19
CA ALA A 51 14.04 -31.54 -7.68
C ALA A 51 12.74 -31.55 -8.49
N ALA A 52 12.55 -32.57 -9.34
CA ALA A 52 11.30 -32.75 -10.08
C ALA A 52 10.10 -32.99 -9.17
N ARG A 53 10.27 -33.78 -8.10
CA ARG A 53 9.23 -34.03 -7.09
C ARG A 53 8.84 -32.76 -6.34
N GLU A 54 9.81 -32.00 -5.85
CA GLU A 54 9.59 -30.73 -5.14
C GLU A 54 8.93 -29.70 -6.08
N GLY A 55 9.38 -29.60 -7.33
CA GLY A 55 8.79 -28.71 -8.33
C GLY A 55 7.34 -29.07 -8.68
N ALA A 56 7.01 -30.36 -8.82
CA ALA A 56 5.65 -30.81 -9.08
C ALA A 56 4.71 -30.50 -7.90
N LEU A 57 5.18 -30.70 -6.67
CA LEU A 57 4.41 -30.41 -5.45
C LEU A 57 4.13 -28.90 -5.31
N GLU A 58 5.16 -28.07 -5.49
CA GLU A 58 5.03 -26.62 -5.37
C GLU A 58 4.12 -26.06 -6.45
N ARG A 59 4.27 -26.52 -7.70
CA ARG A 59 3.37 -26.10 -8.79
C ARG A 59 1.93 -26.49 -8.52
N PHE A 60 1.69 -27.69 -8.00
CA PHE A 60 0.35 -28.13 -7.65
C PHE A 60 -0.27 -27.29 -6.53
N ARG A 61 0.51 -26.90 -5.50
CA ARG A 61 0.06 -25.98 -4.46
C ARG A 61 -0.31 -24.62 -5.03
N VAL A 62 0.54 -24.03 -5.86
CA VAL A 62 0.26 -22.74 -6.53
C VAL A 62 -1.02 -22.78 -7.35
N ILE A 63 -1.31 -23.89 -8.03
CA ILE A 63 -2.57 -24.04 -8.76
C ILE A 63 -3.75 -24.09 -7.78
N MET A 64 -3.68 -24.92 -6.75
CA MET A 64 -4.79 -25.15 -5.82
C MET A 64 -5.10 -23.92 -4.95
N ASP A 65 -4.08 -23.22 -4.45
CA ASP A 65 -4.24 -22.06 -3.57
C ASP A 65 -4.95 -20.88 -4.28
N LYS A 66 -4.91 -20.79 -5.63
CA LYS A 66 -5.71 -19.82 -6.41
C LYS A 66 -7.21 -19.96 -6.18
N TYR A 67 -7.67 -21.18 -5.89
CA TYR A 67 -9.09 -21.50 -5.74
C TYR A 67 -9.54 -21.48 -4.28
N GLN A 68 -8.70 -21.06 -3.33
CA GLN A 68 -9.02 -21.05 -1.90
C GLN A 68 -10.22 -20.16 -1.55
N GLU A 69 -10.41 -19.05 -2.26
CA GLU A 69 -11.56 -18.14 -2.08
C GLU A 69 -12.84 -18.63 -2.80
N GLN A 70 -12.70 -19.47 -3.83
CA GLN A 70 -13.80 -20.00 -4.64
C GLN A 70 -13.68 -21.54 -4.83
N PRO A 71 -13.64 -22.33 -3.74
CA PRO A 71 -13.26 -23.74 -3.81
C PRO A 71 -14.32 -24.62 -4.50
N HIS A 72 -15.56 -24.16 -4.58
CA HIS A 72 -16.66 -24.85 -5.27
C HIS A 72 -16.39 -25.04 -6.78
N LEU A 73 -15.51 -24.23 -7.39
CA LEU A 73 -15.09 -24.40 -8.78
C LEU A 73 -14.34 -25.72 -9.01
N LEU A 74 -13.82 -26.35 -7.96
CA LEU A 74 -13.15 -27.64 -8.03
C LEU A 74 -14.12 -28.84 -8.03
N ASP A 75 -15.38 -28.67 -7.63
CA ASP A 75 -16.35 -29.76 -7.42
C ASP A 75 -16.51 -30.70 -8.63
N PRO A 76 -16.63 -30.21 -9.88
CA PRO A 76 -16.73 -31.07 -11.06
C PRO A 76 -15.48 -31.89 -11.37
N HIS A 77 -14.36 -31.62 -10.69
CA HIS A 77 -13.05 -32.20 -10.98
C HIS A 77 -12.49 -33.09 -9.88
N LEU A 78 -13.12 -33.13 -8.70
CA LEU A 78 -12.59 -33.89 -7.55
C LEU A 78 -12.54 -35.40 -7.82
N GLU A 79 -13.57 -35.95 -8.47
CA GLU A 79 -13.72 -37.40 -8.69
C GLU A 79 -12.55 -37.98 -9.50
N TRP A 80 -12.22 -37.39 -10.65
CA TRP A 80 -11.13 -37.90 -11.47
C TRP A 80 -9.75 -37.65 -10.85
N MET A 81 -9.56 -36.54 -10.12
CA MET A 81 -8.30 -36.27 -9.41
C MET A 81 -8.06 -37.32 -8.32
N MET A 82 -9.12 -37.65 -7.58
CA MET A 82 -9.06 -38.64 -6.52
C MET A 82 -8.82 -40.04 -7.07
N ASN A 83 -9.52 -40.46 -8.14
CA ASN A 83 -9.34 -41.78 -8.73
C ASN A 83 -7.88 -42.00 -9.18
N LEU A 84 -7.27 -41.02 -9.87
CA LEU A 84 -5.85 -41.11 -10.28
C LEU A 84 -4.89 -41.31 -9.10
N LEU A 85 -5.16 -40.67 -7.96
CA LEU A 85 -4.33 -40.76 -6.77
C LEU A 85 -4.60 -42.04 -5.98
N LEU A 86 -5.85 -42.49 -5.91
CA LEU A 86 -6.22 -43.76 -5.26
C LEU A 86 -5.74 -44.98 -6.04
N ASP A 87 -5.71 -44.93 -7.37
CA ASP A 87 -5.13 -45.97 -8.23
C ASP A 87 -3.65 -46.22 -7.87
N ILE A 88 -2.91 -45.17 -7.51
CA ILE A 88 -1.52 -45.29 -7.03
C ILE A 88 -1.47 -45.92 -5.63
N VAL A 89 -2.39 -45.52 -4.74
CA VAL A 89 -2.43 -45.98 -3.35
C VAL A 89 -2.86 -47.45 -3.23
N GLN A 90 -3.77 -47.91 -4.08
CA GLN A 90 -4.30 -49.28 -4.09
C GLN A 90 -3.40 -50.27 -4.85
N ASP A 91 -2.49 -49.78 -5.68
CA ASP A 91 -1.50 -50.59 -6.41
C ASP A 91 -0.45 -51.16 -5.43
N LYS A 92 -0.51 -52.49 -5.21
CA LYS A 92 0.40 -53.21 -4.31
C LYS A 92 1.87 -53.17 -4.76
N THR A 93 2.14 -52.78 -6.01
CA THR A 93 3.51 -52.64 -6.55
C THR A 93 4.10 -51.24 -6.34
N SER A 94 3.31 -50.28 -5.86
CA SER A 94 3.76 -48.91 -5.58
C SER A 94 4.76 -48.87 -4.40
N PRO A 95 5.90 -48.17 -4.54
CA PRO A 95 6.83 -47.95 -3.42
C PRO A 95 6.22 -47.02 -2.37
N ALA A 96 6.66 -47.15 -1.11
CA ALA A 96 6.14 -46.37 0.02
C ALA A 96 6.22 -44.85 -0.21
N ASP A 97 7.33 -44.36 -0.78
CA ASP A 97 7.52 -42.93 -1.07
C ASP A 97 6.48 -42.37 -2.07
N LEU A 98 6.06 -43.18 -3.03
CA LEU A 98 5.04 -42.79 -4.01
C LEU A 98 3.65 -42.72 -3.37
N LEU A 99 3.36 -43.67 -2.46
CA LEU A 99 2.13 -43.68 -1.68
C LEU A 99 2.05 -42.45 -0.77
N HIS A 100 3.14 -42.10 -0.08
CA HIS A 100 3.22 -40.87 0.72
C HIS A 100 3.03 -39.61 -0.12
N LEU A 101 3.63 -39.57 -1.32
CA LEU A 101 3.46 -38.47 -2.26
C LEU A 101 2.01 -38.35 -2.73
N ALA A 102 1.35 -39.45 -3.08
CA ALA A 102 -0.06 -39.44 -3.48
C ALA A 102 -0.96 -38.88 -2.38
N PHE A 103 -0.75 -39.27 -1.12
CA PHE A 103 -1.49 -38.70 0.02
C PHE A 103 -1.20 -37.23 0.27
N LYS A 104 0.02 -36.74 0.02
CA LYS A 104 0.32 -35.30 0.07
C LYS A 104 -0.50 -34.50 -0.94
N PHE A 105 -0.67 -35.00 -2.16
CA PHE A 105 -1.53 -34.37 -3.16
C PHE A 105 -3.01 -34.43 -2.77
N LEU A 106 -3.50 -35.58 -2.27
CA LEU A 106 -4.86 -35.71 -1.74
C LEU A 106 -5.13 -34.70 -0.60
N TYR A 107 -4.15 -34.50 0.29
CA TYR A 107 -4.26 -33.53 1.37
C TYR A 107 -4.35 -32.10 0.84
N ILE A 108 -3.56 -31.71 -0.18
CA ILE A 108 -3.63 -30.35 -0.77
C ILE A 108 -5.03 -30.07 -1.33
N ILE A 109 -5.61 -31.03 -2.06
CA ILE A 109 -7.00 -30.90 -2.57
C ILE A 109 -7.98 -30.72 -1.40
N THR A 110 -7.80 -31.55 -0.36
CA THR A 110 -8.64 -31.54 0.84
C THR A 110 -8.52 -30.22 1.63
N LYS A 111 -7.33 -29.62 1.69
CA LYS A 111 -7.06 -28.33 2.34
C LYS A 111 -7.84 -27.19 1.68
N VAL A 112 -7.88 -27.17 0.35
CA VAL A 112 -8.57 -26.11 -0.42
C VAL A 112 -10.08 -26.31 -0.42
N ARG A 113 -10.56 -27.53 -0.71
CA ARG A 113 -12.00 -27.78 -0.85
C ARG A 113 -12.74 -28.05 0.46
N GLY A 114 -12.05 -28.64 1.44
CA GLY A 114 -12.60 -29.13 2.70
C GLY A 114 -12.92 -30.63 2.68
N TYR A 115 -12.60 -31.31 3.78
CA TYR A 115 -12.71 -32.78 3.88
C TYR A 115 -14.13 -33.34 3.76
N LYS A 116 -15.19 -32.58 4.07
CA LYS A 116 -16.56 -33.13 4.08
C LYS A 116 -17.05 -33.55 2.70
N THR A 117 -16.82 -32.70 1.69
CA THR A 117 -17.12 -33.04 0.29
C THR A 117 -16.25 -34.20 -0.16
N PHE A 118 -14.97 -34.16 0.23
CA PHE A 118 -13.98 -35.18 -0.08
C PHE A 118 -14.33 -36.57 0.47
N LEU A 119 -14.90 -36.66 1.68
CA LEU A 119 -15.26 -37.92 2.33
C LEU A 119 -16.25 -38.77 1.53
N ARG A 120 -17.12 -38.15 0.72
CA ARG A 120 -18.15 -38.86 -0.06
C ARG A 120 -17.55 -39.63 -1.23
N LEU A 121 -16.31 -39.31 -1.61
CA LEU A 121 -15.65 -39.87 -2.78
C LEU A 121 -14.80 -41.10 -2.40
N PHE A 122 -14.43 -41.28 -1.12
CA PHE A 122 -13.63 -42.44 -0.70
C PHE A 122 -14.34 -43.80 -0.95
N PRO A 123 -13.59 -44.83 -1.39
CA PRO A 123 -14.05 -46.22 -1.37
C PRO A 123 -14.45 -46.64 0.05
N HIS A 124 -15.55 -47.36 0.18
CA HIS A 124 -16.15 -47.68 1.49
C HIS A 124 -16.83 -49.07 1.52
N GLU A 125 -16.35 -50.00 0.70
CA GLU A 125 -16.81 -51.38 0.72
C GLU A 125 -16.18 -52.16 1.88
N VAL A 126 -16.78 -53.30 2.24
CA VAL A 126 -16.27 -54.17 3.33
C VAL A 126 -14.84 -54.64 3.03
N THR A 127 -14.51 -54.84 1.75
CA THR A 127 -13.18 -55.20 1.27
C THR A 127 -12.13 -54.13 1.52
N ASP A 128 -12.51 -52.87 1.75
CA ASP A 128 -11.60 -51.74 1.97
C ASP A 128 -11.15 -51.62 3.44
N VAL A 129 -11.89 -52.20 4.39
CA VAL A 129 -11.61 -52.06 5.83
C VAL A 129 -10.25 -52.65 6.20
N GLN A 130 -9.96 -53.88 5.79
CA GLN A 130 -8.71 -54.56 6.14
C GLN A 130 -7.48 -53.90 5.48
N PRO A 131 -7.48 -53.57 4.17
CA PRO A 131 -6.39 -52.83 3.53
C PRO A 131 -6.05 -51.51 4.22
N VAL A 132 -7.06 -50.69 4.55
CA VAL A 132 -6.83 -49.39 5.23
C VAL A 132 -6.22 -49.60 6.61
N LEU A 133 -6.67 -50.61 7.37
CA LEU A 133 -6.09 -50.97 8.67
C LEU A 133 -4.65 -51.51 8.56
N ASP A 134 -4.35 -52.26 7.51
CA ASP A 134 -3.01 -52.79 7.29
C ASP A 134 -2.02 -51.68 6.94
N MET A 135 -2.43 -50.68 6.15
CA MET A 135 -1.63 -49.49 5.86
C MET A 135 -1.22 -48.71 7.12
N PHE A 136 -2.07 -48.69 8.16
CA PHE A 136 -1.72 -48.09 9.45
C PHE A 136 -0.62 -48.85 10.22
N THR A 137 -0.47 -50.16 10.00
CA THR A 137 0.53 -50.98 10.69
C THR A 137 1.96 -50.49 10.42
N ASN A 138 2.17 -49.85 9.27
CA ASN A 138 3.46 -49.29 8.84
C ASN A 138 3.62 -47.80 9.16
N GLN A 139 2.69 -47.17 9.89
CA GLN A 139 2.75 -45.74 10.21
C GLN A 139 3.30 -45.49 11.61
N ASN A 140 4.12 -44.44 11.76
CA ASN A 140 4.62 -43.97 13.04
C ASN A 140 3.93 -42.65 13.44
N PRO A 141 3.18 -42.60 14.58
CA PRO A 141 2.54 -41.37 15.05
C PRO A 141 3.51 -40.21 15.35
N ARG A 142 4.79 -40.51 15.55
CA ARG A 142 5.85 -39.52 15.83
C ARG A 142 6.62 -39.06 14.59
N ASP A 143 6.32 -39.61 13.41
CA ASP A 143 7.01 -39.22 12.18
C ASP A 143 6.47 -37.92 11.59
N HIS A 144 7.28 -36.87 11.50
CA HIS A 144 6.84 -35.57 11.01
C HIS A 144 6.79 -35.45 9.47
N GLU A 145 7.34 -36.39 8.70
CA GLU A 145 7.43 -36.27 7.23
C GLU A 145 6.21 -36.81 6.47
N THR A 146 5.43 -37.68 7.11
CA THR A 146 4.34 -38.46 6.49
C THR A 146 2.97 -38.22 7.13
N TRP A 147 2.80 -37.15 7.91
CA TRP A 147 1.54 -36.89 8.63
C TRP A 147 0.33 -36.75 7.70
N GLU A 148 0.52 -36.26 6.47
CA GLU A 148 -0.56 -36.17 5.47
C GLU A 148 -1.12 -37.55 5.12
N THR A 149 -0.27 -38.58 5.11
CA THR A 149 -0.69 -39.98 4.90
C THR A 149 -1.62 -40.41 6.02
N ARG A 150 -1.24 -40.17 7.27
CA ARG A 150 -2.02 -40.55 8.45
C ARG A 150 -3.33 -39.79 8.52
N TYR A 151 -3.30 -38.49 8.21
CA TYR A 151 -4.50 -37.65 8.10
C TYR A 151 -5.51 -38.24 7.09
N MET A 152 -5.05 -38.55 5.88
CA MET A 152 -5.92 -39.08 4.84
C MET A 152 -6.41 -40.50 5.16
N LEU A 153 -5.56 -41.36 5.74
CA LEU A 153 -5.95 -42.70 6.18
C LEU A 153 -7.00 -42.65 7.30
N LEU A 154 -6.89 -41.72 8.26
CA LEU A 154 -7.90 -41.56 9.33
C LEU A 154 -9.24 -41.11 8.77
N LEU A 155 -9.23 -40.20 7.78
CA LEU A 155 -10.45 -39.79 7.08
C LEU A 155 -11.06 -40.96 6.30
N TRP A 156 -10.26 -41.74 5.58
CA TRP A 156 -10.72 -42.91 4.84
C TRP A 156 -11.29 -43.98 5.79
N LEU A 157 -10.60 -44.26 6.90
CA LEU A 157 -11.07 -45.15 7.95
C LEU A 157 -12.40 -44.67 8.54
N SER A 158 -12.60 -43.35 8.68
CA SER A 158 -13.87 -42.78 9.16
C SER A 158 -15.07 -43.11 8.27
N VAL A 159 -14.86 -43.41 6.98
CA VAL A 159 -15.93 -43.77 6.04
C VAL A 159 -16.09 -45.29 5.98
N THR A 160 -15.00 -46.05 5.88
CA THR A 160 -15.04 -47.52 5.87
C THR A 160 -15.62 -48.10 7.16
N CYS A 161 -15.50 -47.40 8.30
CA CYS A 161 -16.16 -47.80 9.55
C CYS A 161 -17.71 -47.77 9.50
N LEU A 162 -18.30 -47.08 8.52
CA LEU A 162 -19.75 -46.97 8.37
C LEU A 162 -20.39 -48.14 7.60
N ILE A 163 -19.64 -49.21 7.31
CA ILE A 163 -20.21 -50.43 6.71
C ILE A 163 -21.40 -50.96 7.53
N PRO A 164 -22.44 -51.50 6.89
CA PRO A 164 -23.69 -51.89 7.56
C PRO A 164 -23.61 -53.21 8.36
N PHE A 165 -22.40 -53.70 8.65
CA PHE A 165 -22.17 -54.98 9.33
C PHE A 165 -21.47 -54.78 10.69
N ASP A 166 -21.87 -55.59 11.68
CA ASP A 166 -21.22 -55.65 13.00
C ASP A 166 -19.75 -56.06 12.85
N PHE A 167 -18.83 -55.32 13.50
CA PHE A 167 -17.39 -55.56 13.37
C PHE A 167 -16.99 -56.95 13.89
N SER A 168 -17.75 -57.51 14.83
CA SER A 168 -17.51 -58.88 15.33
C SER A 168 -17.58 -59.94 14.24
N ARG A 169 -18.27 -59.67 13.11
CA ARG A 169 -18.33 -60.58 11.96
C ARG A 169 -17.05 -60.59 11.13
N LEU A 170 -16.21 -59.56 11.28
CA LEU A 170 -14.96 -59.41 10.54
C LEU A 170 -13.75 -60.00 11.29
N ASP A 171 -13.90 -60.36 12.56
CA ASP A 171 -12.83 -60.90 13.40
C ASP A 171 -12.44 -62.37 13.06
N GLY A 172 -13.25 -63.08 12.26
CA GLY A 172 -13.03 -64.49 11.89
C GLY A 172 -13.02 -65.45 13.09
N ASN A 173 -12.79 -66.75 12.86
CA ASN A 173 -12.44 -67.66 13.96
C ASN A 173 -11.04 -67.27 14.47
N LEU A 174 -10.97 -66.66 15.66
CA LEU A 174 -9.77 -66.18 16.34
C LEU A 174 -8.78 -67.31 16.74
N VAL A 175 -8.42 -68.20 15.82
CA VAL A 175 -7.41 -69.25 16.02
C VAL A 175 -6.51 -69.33 14.80
N THR A 176 -5.31 -68.77 14.90
CA THR A 176 -4.15 -69.21 14.11
C THR A 176 -2.87 -69.04 14.94
N GLN A 177 -2.14 -70.16 15.06
CA GLN A 177 -0.86 -70.43 15.76
C GLN A 177 -0.83 -70.24 17.30
N PRO A 178 -0.20 -71.17 18.05
CA PRO A 178 -0.16 -71.11 19.51
C PRO A 178 0.73 -69.93 19.95
N GLY A 179 0.10 -68.88 20.49
CA GLY A 179 0.79 -67.77 21.17
C GLY A 179 0.46 -66.35 20.69
N GLN A 180 -0.29 -66.14 19.60
CA GLN A 180 -0.67 -64.79 19.14
C GLN A 180 -2.20 -64.64 19.04
N THR A 181 -2.80 -64.00 20.04
CA THR A 181 -4.21 -63.57 19.97
C THR A 181 -4.32 -62.33 19.08
N ARG A 182 -4.95 -62.45 17.91
CA ARG A 182 -5.21 -61.29 17.03
C ARG A 182 -6.20 -60.34 17.74
N MET A 183 -5.83 -59.07 17.87
CA MET A 183 -6.69 -58.05 18.49
C MET A 183 -7.98 -57.85 17.67
N PRO A 184 -9.17 -57.80 18.30
CA PRO A 184 -10.43 -57.51 17.61
C PRO A 184 -10.37 -56.20 16.83
N ILE A 185 -11.07 -56.13 15.69
CA ILE A 185 -11.07 -54.96 14.81
C ILE A 185 -11.59 -53.72 15.53
N MET A 186 -12.60 -53.86 16.39
CA MET A 186 -13.10 -52.74 17.21
C MET A 186 -12.00 -52.16 18.11
N ASP A 187 -11.19 -53.01 18.73
CA ASP A 187 -10.09 -52.60 19.62
C ASP A 187 -8.94 -51.97 18.83
N ARG A 188 -8.60 -52.53 17.65
CA ARG A 188 -7.60 -51.92 16.75
C ARG A 188 -8.00 -50.51 16.32
N ILE A 189 -9.25 -50.32 15.87
CA ILE A 189 -9.72 -49.01 15.42
C ILE A 189 -9.71 -48.00 16.58
N LEU A 190 -10.17 -48.41 17.76
CA LEU A 190 -10.20 -47.53 18.93
C LEU A 190 -8.79 -47.14 19.36
N GLN A 191 -7.85 -48.09 19.41
CA GLN A 191 -6.45 -47.84 19.76
C GLN A 191 -5.77 -46.88 18.75
N ILE A 192 -6.03 -47.04 17.45
CA ILE A 192 -5.56 -46.10 16.42
C ILE A 192 -6.11 -44.70 16.73
N ALA A 193 -7.42 -44.60 16.96
CA ALA A 193 -8.04 -43.31 17.17
C ALA A 193 -7.53 -42.60 18.45
N GLU A 194 -7.39 -43.33 19.56
CA GLU A 194 -6.81 -42.82 20.81
C GLU A 194 -5.36 -42.35 20.62
N ALA A 195 -4.53 -43.13 19.92
CA ALA A 195 -3.14 -42.78 19.65
C ALA A 195 -2.99 -41.49 18.82
N TYR A 196 -3.89 -41.28 17.84
CA TYR A 196 -3.87 -40.11 16.98
C TYR A 196 -4.64 -38.91 17.54
N LEU A 197 -5.45 -39.05 18.59
CA LEU A 197 -6.07 -37.90 19.25
C LEU A 197 -5.09 -37.06 20.07
N VAL A 198 -3.94 -37.63 20.44
CA VAL A 198 -2.92 -36.97 21.28
C VAL A 198 -1.65 -36.57 20.51
N VAL A 199 -1.71 -36.50 19.18
CA VAL A 199 -0.59 -36.02 18.34
C VAL A 199 -0.66 -34.51 18.10
N SER A 200 0.50 -33.89 17.85
CA SER A 200 0.61 -32.45 17.59
C SER A 200 0.27 -32.04 16.15
N ASP A 201 0.16 -33.00 15.24
CA ASP A 201 -0.10 -32.74 13.81
C ASP A 201 -1.61 -32.75 13.47
N LYS A 202 -1.93 -32.47 12.21
CA LYS A 202 -3.31 -32.39 11.72
C LYS A 202 -4.06 -33.73 11.72
N ALA A 203 -3.37 -34.87 11.80
CA ALA A 203 -4.01 -36.18 11.87
C ALA A 203 -4.97 -36.28 13.07
N ARG A 204 -4.70 -35.54 14.15
CA ARG A 204 -5.62 -35.37 15.28
C ARG A 204 -7.03 -34.91 14.88
N ASP A 205 -7.14 -33.95 13.97
CA ASP A 205 -8.43 -33.45 13.49
C ASP A 205 -9.22 -34.58 12.77
N ALA A 206 -8.52 -35.43 12.02
CA ALA A 206 -9.10 -36.59 11.35
C ALA A 206 -9.45 -37.73 12.33
N ALA A 207 -8.65 -37.94 13.37
CA ALA A 207 -8.92 -38.91 14.44
C ALA A 207 -10.22 -38.56 15.17
N ALA A 208 -10.47 -37.28 15.45
CA ALA A 208 -11.74 -36.82 16.02
C ALA A 208 -12.95 -37.14 15.11
N VAL A 209 -12.79 -37.02 13.78
CA VAL A 209 -13.82 -37.41 12.82
C VAL A 209 -14.05 -38.92 12.85
N LEU A 210 -12.98 -39.73 12.85
CA LEU A 210 -13.04 -41.19 12.96
C LEU A 210 -13.80 -41.63 14.21
N VAL A 211 -13.37 -41.19 15.39
CA VAL A 211 -14.02 -41.53 16.67
C VAL A 211 -15.50 -41.20 16.65
N SER A 212 -15.85 -40.00 16.19
CA SER A 212 -17.25 -39.53 16.25
C SER A 212 -18.22 -40.41 15.46
N LYS A 213 -17.76 -41.02 14.36
CA LYS A 213 -18.55 -41.94 13.54
C LYS A 213 -18.47 -43.38 14.04
N PHE A 214 -17.30 -43.78 14.54
CA PHE A 214 -17.05 -45.13 15.02
C PHE A 214 -17.76 -45.44 16.34
N VAL A 215 -17.57 -44.58 17.37
CA VAL A 215 -18.11 -44.81 18.72
C VAL A 215 -19.63 -44.65 18.79
N THR A 216 -20.22 -43.88 17.87
CA THR A 216 -21.68 -43.68 17.79
C THR A 216 -22.39 -44.78 17.00
N ARG A 217 -21.65 -45.75 16.44
CA ARG A 217 -22.21 -46.87 15.68
C ARG A 217 -22.96 -47.85 16.60
N PRO A 218 -24.12 -48.41 16.22
CA PRO A 218 -24.97 -49.17 17.15
C PRO A 218 -24.29 -50.31 17.93
N ASP A 219 -23.45 -51.11 17.29
CA ASP A 219 -22.75 -52.26 17.88
C ASP A 219 -21.50 -51.86 18.69
N VAL A 220 -20.83 -50.78 18.29
CA VAL A 220 -19.66 -50.22 19.00
C VAL A 220 -20.10 -49.45 20.23
N LYS A 221 -21.17 -48.66 20.11
CA LYS A 221 -21.72 -47.79 21.16
C LYS A 221 -21.94 -48.55 22.46
N GLN A 222 -22.61 -49.71 22.38
CA GLN A 222 -22.94 -50.53 23.54
C GLN A 222 -21.69 -51.04 24.29
N LYS A 223 -20.57 -51.23 23.58
CA LYS A 223 -19.36 -51.85 24.13
C LYS A 223 -18.26 -50.84 24.49
N LYS A 224 -18.17 -49.70 23.79
CA LYS A 224 -16.98 -48.82 23.84
C LYS A 224 -17.27 -47.36 24.19
N MET A 225 -18.50 -46.86 24.04
CA MET A 225 -18.78 -45.43 24.22
C MET A 225 -18.52 -44.93 25.64
N ALA A 226 -19.03 -45.63 26.66
CA ALA A 226 -18.82 -45.24 28.05
C ALA A 226 -17.33 -45.20 28.42
N GLY A 227 -16.58 -46.24 28.05
CA GLY A 227 -15.14 -46.30 28.31
C GLY A 227 -14.35 -45.21 27.58
N PHE A 228 -14.70 -44.89 26.33
CA PHE A 228 -14.05 -43.81 25.58
C PHE A 228 -14.36 -42.43 26.15
N LEU A 229 -15.61 -42.16 26.55
CA LEU A 229 -15.98 -40.92 27.22
C LEU A 229 -15.26 -40.76 28.55
N ASP A 230 -15.20 -41.83 29.35
CA ASP A 230 -14.47 -41.84 30.62
C ASP A 230 -12.98 -41.50 30.41
N TRP A 231 -12.32 -42.15 29.44
CA TRP A 231 -10.94 -41.86 29.06
C TRP A 231 -10.75 -40.40 28.60
N SER A 232 -11.69 -39.87 27.80
CA SER A 232 -11.62 -38.50 27.29
C SER A 232 -11.74 -37.47 28.42
N LEU A 233 -12.68 -37.69 29.35
CA LEU A 233 -12.91 -36.81 30.50
C LEU A 233 -11.76 -36.87 31.50
N HIS A 234 -11.25 -38.06 31.80
CA HIS A 234 -10.05 -38.22 32.63
C HIS A 234 -8.82 -37.53 32.01
N THR A 235 -8.66 -37.63 30.69
CA THR A 235 -7.56 -36.98 29.97
C THR A 235 -7.71 -35.46 30.02
N LEU A 236 -8.93 -34.93 29.83
CA LEU A 236 -9.21 -33.50 29.97
C LEU A 236 -8.92 -32.98 31.39
N ALA A 237 -9.45 -33.66 32.40
CA ALA A 237 -9.31 -33.24 33.80
C ALA A 237 -7.85 -33.25 34.30
N ARG A 238 -6.99 -34.11 33.75
CA ARG A 238 -5.56 -34.20 34.11
C ARG A 238 -4.64 -33.32 33.28
N SER A 239 -5.14 -32.79 32.15
CA SER A 239 -4.35 -31.96 31.24
C SER A 239 -4.41 -30.50 31.65
N SER A 240 -3.32 -29.76 31.42
CA SER A 240 -3.26 -28.31 31.67
C SER A 240 -2.88 -27.56 30.40
N PHE A 241 -3.66 -26.53 30.07
CA PHE A 241 -3.39 -25.62 28.96
C PHE A 241 -2.13 -24.76 29.16
N GLN A 242 -1.46 -24.86 30.33
CA GLN A 242 -0.17 -24.24 30.59
C GLN A 242 1.01 -25.04 30.01
N THR A 243 0.80 -26.30 29.63
CA THR A 243 1.82 -27.18 29.06
C THR A 243 1.52 -27.50 27.60
N ILE A 244 2.56 -27.67 26.77
CA ILE A 244 2.38 -28.00 25.34
C ILE A 244 1.67 -29.35 25.19
N GLU A 245 2.08 -30.36 25.95
CA GLU A 245 1.45 -31.69 25.93
C GLU A 245 -0.01 -31.64 26.37
N GLY A 246 -0.32 -30.86 27.42
CA GLY A 246 -1.68 -30.66 27.88
C GLY A 246 -2.55 -29.94 26.84
N VAL A 247 -2.04 -28.90 26.16
CA VAL A 247 -2.76 -28.24 25.06
C VAL A 247 -3.07 -29.23 23.93
N ILE A 248 -2.11 -30.08 23.56
CA ILE A 248 -2.28 -31.07 22.50
C ILE A 248 -3.39 -32.06 22.85
N ALA A 249 -3.35 -32.61 24.07
CA ALA A 249 -4.32 -33.57 24.56
C ALA A 249 -5.72 -32.94 24.70
N MET A 250 -5.82 -31.74 25.29
CA MET A 250 -7.10 -31.04 25.45
C MET A 250 -7.75 -30.74 24.11
N ASP A 251 -7.00 -30.26 23.12
CA ASP A 251 -7.52 -29.98 21.78
C ASP A 251 -8.10 -31.26 21.15
N GLY A 252 -7.36 -32.37 21.19
CA GLY A 252 -7.85 -33.66 20.70
C GLY A 252 -9.14 -34.11 21.36
N MET A 253 -9.20 -34.07 22.69
CA MET A 253 -10.38 -34.48 23.45
C MET A 253 -11.59 -33.57 23.16
N LEU A 254 -11.39 -32.24 23.17
CA LEU A 254 -12.46 -31.29 22.87
C LEU A 254 -12.98 -31.45 21.44
N GLN A 255 -12.10 -31.69 20.47
CA GLN A 255 -12.50 -31.98 19.09
C GLN A 255 -13.33 -33.28 19.00
N ALA A 256 -12.87 -34.36 19.65
CA ALA A 256 -13.56 -35.65 19.66
C ALA A 256 -14.94 -35.51 20.28
N LEU A 257 -15.05 -34.94 21.48
CA LEU A 257 -16.32 -34.71 22.18
C LEU A 257 -17.26 -33.82 21.34
N ALA A 258 -16.77 -32.70 20.80
CA ALA A 258 -17.60 -31.80 20.00
C ALA A 258 -18.14 -32.48 18.72
N GLN A 259 -17.41 -33.44 18.14
CA GLN A 259 -17.86 -34.22 16.99
C GLN A 259 -18.80 -35.36 17.40
N ILE A 260 -18.53 -36.07 18.50
CA ILE A 260 -19.43 -37.09 19.07
C ILE A 260 -20.80 -36.48 19.33
N PHE A 261 -20.87 -35.36 20.07
CA PHE A 261 -22.13 -34.67 20.37
C PHE A 261 -22.78 -33.99 19.16
N LYS A 262 -22.08 -33.89 18.03
CA LYS A 262 -22.66 -33.43 16.76
C LYS A 262 -23.29 -34.57 15.96
N HIS A 263 -22.71 -35.76 16.01
CA HIS A 263 -23.07 -36.89 15.13
C HIS A 263 -23.86 -38.00 15.84
N GLY A 264 -23.70 -38.16 17.15
CA GLY A 264 -24.43 -39.14 17.94
C GLY A 264 -25.90 -38.75 18.15
N LYS A 265 -26.73 -39.76 18.41
CA LYS A 265 -28.15 -39.56 18.69
C LYS A 265 -28.33 -38.95 20.08
N ARG A 266 -29.32 -38.06 20.24
CA ARG A 266 -29.63 -37.42 21.53
C ARG A 266 -29.88 -38.45 22.64
N GLU A 267 -30.71 -39.45 22.37
CA GLU A 267 -31.07 -40.50 23.34
C GLU A 267 -29.85 -41.26 23.90
N ASP A 268 -28.81 -41.37 23.09
CA ASP A 268 -27.58 -42.10 23.41
C ASP A 268 -26.61 -41.26 24.24
N LEU A 269 -26.61 -39.94 24.04
CA LEU A 269 -25.64 -39.02 24.62
C LEU A 269 -26.17 -38.25 25.82
N LEU A 270 -27.51 -38.11 25.93
CA LEU A 270 -28.15 -37.42 27.04
C LEU A 270 -27.71 -37.92 28.43
N PRO A 271 -27.53 -39.24 28.68
CA PRO A 271 -27.08 -39.74 29.98
C PRO A 271 -25.68 -39.26 30.39
N TYR A 272 -24.85 -38.82 29.44
CA TYR A 272 -23.48 -38.36 29.68
C TYR A 272 -23.34 -36.83 29.62
N ALA A 273 -24.36 -36.12 29.15
CA ALA A 273 -24.25 -34.70 28.81
C ALA A 273 -23.93 -33.82 30.03
N ALA A 274 -24.59 -34.05 31.17
CA ALA A 274 -24.33 -33.31 32.41
C ALA A 274 -22.88 -33.51 32.91
N THR A 275 -22.42 -34.76 32.99
CA THR A 275 -21.04 -35.07 33.40
C THR A 275 -19.98 -34.46 32.48
N VAL A 276 -20.24 -34.44 31.17
CA VAL A 276 -19.33 -33.79 30.21
C VAL A 276 -19.33 -32.27 30.39
N LEU A 277 -20.48 -31.65 30.69
CA LEU A 277 -20.57 -30.22 30.97
C LEU A 277 -19.80 -29.84 32.24
N GLU A 278 -20.00 -30.57 33.35
CA GLU A 278 -19.30 -30.35 34.62
C GLU A 278 -17.77 -30.47 34.45
N CYS A 279 -17.31 -31.49 33.73
CA CYS A 279 -15.88 -31.66 33.45
C CYS A 279 -15.33 -30.50 32.59
N LEU A 280 -16.11 -29.99 31.64
CA LEU A 280 -15.72 -28.87 30.78
C LEU A 280 -15.60 -27.57 31.56
N GLU A 281 -16.53 -27.31 32.47
CA GLU A 281 -16.49 -26.16 33.40
C GLU A 281 -15.23 -26.22 34.28
N GLY A 282 -14.91 -27.41 34.80
CA GLY A 282 -13.70 -27.65 35.59
C GLY A 282 -12.39 -27.34 34.84
N CYS A 283 -12.38 -27.38 33.50
CA CYS A 283 -11.19 -27.08 32.69
C CYS A 283 -10.84 -25.59 32.63
N ARG A 284 -11.75 -24.68 33.03
CA ARG A 284 -11.57 -23.21 32.97
C ARG A 284 -10.99 -22.70 31.66
N LEU A 285 -11.50 -23.21 30.54
CA LEU A 285 -11.04 -22.82 29.20
C LEU A 285 -11.07 -21.31 28.93
N PRO A 286 -12.02 -20.50 29.44
CA PRO A 286 -12.01 -19.05 29.26
C PRO A 286 -10.70 -18.38 29.70
N ASP A 287 -10.00 -18.95 30.69
CA ASP A 287 -8.72 -18.45 31.22
C ASP A 287 -7.52 -18.82 30.32
N SER A 288 -7.74 -19.63 29.28
CA SER A 288 -6.68 -20.10 28.38
C SER A 288 -6.29 -19.05 27.35
N ASN A 289 -4.99 -18.84 27.13
CA ASN A 289 -4.49 -18.03 26.02
C ASN A 289 -4.66 -18.69 24.64
N GLN A 290 -5.09 -19.97 24.57
CA GLN A 290 -5.21 -20.71 23.31
C GLN A 290 -6.60 -20.56 22.69
N THR A 291 -6.72 -19.75 21.63
CA THR A 291 -7.97 -19.46 20.91
C THR A 291 -8.71 -20.73 20.46
N LEU A 292 -7.99 -21.75 20.00
CA LEU A 292 -8.59 -22.99 19.50
C LEU A 292 -9.29 -23.77 20.63
N LEU A 293 -8.70 -23.83 21.83
CA LEU A 293 -9.30 -24.50 22.99
C LEU A 293 -10.59 -23.78 23.40
N ARG A 294 -10.55 -22.45 23.52
CA ARG A 294 -11.75 -21.63 23.86
C ARG A 294 -12.87 -21.82 22.84
N LYS A 295 -12.55 -21.76 21.55
CA LYS A 295 -13.49 -22.01 20.45
C LYS A 295 -14.10 -23.42 20.53
N LEU A 296 -13.28 -24.45 20.77
CA LEU A 296 -13.77 -25.83 20.86
C LEU A 296 -14.62 -26.04 22.11
N GLY A 297 -14.28 -25.41 23.23
CA GLY A 297 -15.10 -25.35 24.45
C GLY A 297 -16.49 -24.80 24.15
N VAL A 298 -16.58 -23.57 23.62
CA VAL A 298 -17.86 -22.95 23.22
C VAL A 298 -18.63 -23.82 22.23
N LYS A 299 -17.93 -24.47 21.30
CA LYS A 299 -18.55 -25.38 20.33
C LYS A 299 -19.11 -26.64 20.99
N LEU A 300 -18.43 -27.21 21.99
CA LEU A 300 -18.91 -28.35 22.76
C LEU A 300 -20.11 -27.95 23.65
N VAL A 301 -20.02 -26.82 24.36
CA VAL A 301 -21.14 -26.22 25.12
C VAL A 301 -22.40 -26.10 24.27
N GLN A 302 -22.27 -25.55 23.05
CA GLN A 302 -23.38 -25.49 22.09
C GLN A 302 -23.99 -26.87 21.80
N ARG A 303 -23.17 -27.93 21.66
CA ARG A 303 -23.68 -29.28 21.35
C ARG A 303 -24.34 -29.94 22.55
N LEU A 304 -23.81 -29.72 23.75
CA LEU A 304 -24.39 -30.17 25.02
C LEU A 304 -25.77 -29.54 25.23
N GLY A 305 -25.90 -28.22 25.04
CA GLY A 305 -27.19 -27.52 25.06
C GLY A 305 -28.22 -28.11 24.10
N LEU A 306 -27.79 -28.41 22.86
CA LEU A 306 -28.63 -29.08 21.85
C LEU A 306 -28.89 -30.56 22.18
N THR A 307 -28.20 -31.15 23.14
CA THR A 307 -28.47 -32.50 23.63
C THR A 307 -29.50 -32.46 24.75
N PHE A 308 -29.39 -31.51 25.69
CA PHE A 308 -30.41 -31.27 26.73
C PHE A 308 -31.77 -30.95 26.10
N LEU A 309 -31.81 -30.03 25.14
CA LEU A 309 -33.05 -29.61 24.48
C LEU A 309 -33.50 -30.56 23.36
N LYS A 310 -34.75 -31.03 23.43
CA LYS A 310 -35.35 -31.86 22.37
C LYS A 310 -35.37 -31.08 21.02
N PRO A 311 -35.03 -31.73 19.89
CA PRO A 311 -35.15 -31.10 18.58
C PRO A 311 -36.61 -30.68 18.31
N ARG A 312 -36.82 -29.40 18.02
CA ARG A 312 -38.13 -28.87 17.64
C ARG A 312 -38.00 -27.69 16.69
N VAL A 313 -39.08 -27.41 15.97
CA VAL A 313 -39.24 -26.18 15.19
C VAL A 313 -40.08 -25.23 16.03
N ALA A 314 -39.51 -24.11 16.47
CA ALA A 314 -40.25 -23.07 17.17
C ALA A 314 -41.40 -22.56 16.27
N LYS A 315 -42.65 -22.86 16.63
CA LYS A 315 -43.84 -22.38 15.91
C LYS A 315 -43.98 -20.86 16.01
N TRP A 316 -43.60 -20.31 17.16
CA TRP A 316 -43.65 -18.87 17.48
C TRP A 316 -42.65 -18.03 16.68
N ARG A 317 -41.66 -18.65 16.03
CA ARG A 317 -40.64 -17.94 15.24
C ARG A 317 -41.31 -17.11 14.16
N TYR A 318 -40.78 -15.93 13.89
CA TYR A 318 -41.21 -15.10 12.77
C TYR A 318 -40.94 -15.82 11.43
N GLN A 319 -41.95 -15.88 10.56
CA GLN A 319 -41.85 -16.49 9.24
C GLN A 319 -42.15 -15.45 8.17
N ARG A 320 -41.10 -14.92 7.54
CA ARG A 320 -41.24 -14.10 6.34
C ARG A 320 -41.90 -14.93 5.22
N GLY A 321 -43.06 -14.47 4.74
CA GLY A 321 -43.96 -15.22 3.87
C GLY A 321 -43.42 -15.61 2.49
N CYS A 322 -42.28 -15.07 2.05
CA CYS A 322 -41.57 -15.47 0.81
C CYS A 322 -40.07 -15.19 0.91
N ARG A 323 -39.22 -16.22 0.75
CA ARG A 323 -37.74 -16.13 0.90
C ARG A 323 -36.98 -15.82 -0.39
N SER A 324 -37.63 -15.84 -1.55
CA SER A 324 -37.01 -15.67 -2.87
C SER A 324 -37.32 -14.31 -3.47
N LEU A 325 -36.29 -13.58 -3.93
CA LEU A 325 -36.45 -12.32 -4.68
C LEU A 325 -37.27 -12.55 -5.96
N ALA A 326 -37.10 -13.70 -6.62
CA ALA A 326 -37.88 -14.07 -7.79
C ALA A 326 -39.37 -14.28 -7.46
N ALA A 327 -39.69 -14.80 -6.27
CA ALA A 327 -41.08 -14.94 -5.83
C ALA A 327 -41.70 -13.57 -5.48
N ASN A 328 -40.92 -12.66 -4.87
CA ASN A 328 -41.37 -11.28 -4.59
C ASN A 328 -41.62 -10.48 -5.88
N LEU A 329 -40.75 -10.64 -6.90
CA LEU A 329 -40.93 -10.02 -8.21
C LEU A 329 -42.12 -10.61 -8.99
N GLN A 330 -42.40 -11.91 -8.83
CA GLN A 330 -43.58 -12.57 -9.43
C GLN A 330 -44.90 -12.17 -8.75
N LEU A 331 -44.90 -12.02 -7.42
CA LEU A 331 -46.09 -11.57 -6.66
C LEU A 331 -46.43 -10.10 -6.95
N CYS A 332 -45.44 -9.26 -7.27
CA CYS A 332 -45.71 -7.88 -7.67
C CYS A 332 -46.48 -7.77 -9.01
N ALA A 333 -46.48 -8.83 -9.82
CA ALA A 333 -47.25 -8.92 -11.07
C ALA A 333 -48.65 -9.57 -10.89
N GLN A 334 -48.92 -10.25 -9.78
CA GLN A 334 -50.17 -10.96 -9.54
C GLN A 334 -50.65 -10.78 -8.09
N SER A 335 -51.68 -9.94 -7.98
CA SER A 335 -52.68 -9.85 -6.89
C SER A 335 -52.54 -8.74 -5.85
N GLN A 336 -53.29 -7.66 -6.12
CA GLN A 336 -54.35 -7.24 -5.20
C GLN A 336 -55.27 -8.45 -4.88
N LYS A 337 -55.62 -8.62 -3.60
CA LYS A 337 -56.48 -9.65 -2.98
C LYS A 337 -55.77 -10.94 -2.51
N ALA A 338 -55.42 -10.97 -1.23
CA ALA A 338 -56.14 -11.74 -0.20
C ALA A 338 -55.40 -11.63 1.15
N SER A 339 -55.86 -10.74 2.04
CA SER A 339 -55.49 -10.82 3.46
C SER A 339 -56.12 -12.06 4.07
N LYS A 340 -55.31 -13.09 4.33
CA LYS A 340 -55.68 -14.12 5.30
C LYS A 340 -55.22 -13.64 6.68
N VAL A 341 -56.18 -13.13 7.44
CA VAL A 341 -56.09 -12.99 8.89
C VAL A 341 -55.81 -14.37 9.47
N HIS A 342 -54.61 -14.59 10.01
CA HIS A 342 -54.34 -15.78 10.81
C HIS A 342 -54.95 -15.55 12.19
N VAL A 343 -56.06 -16.24 12.44
CA VAL A 343 -56.69 -16.37 13.75
C VAL A 343 -55.67 -16.97 14.71
N GLU A 344 -55.35 -16.24 15.78
CA GLU A 344 -54.64 -16.75 16.95
C GLU A 344 -55.49 -17.85 17.59
N THR A 345 -55.10 -19.11 17.41
CA THR A 345 -55.47 -20.16 18.36
C THR A 345 -54.50 -20.09 19.54
N PRO A 346 -54.98 -19.97 20.79
CA PRO A 346 -54.12 -20.03 21.96
C PRO A 346 -53.58 -21.46 22.08
N ASP A 347 -52.36 -21.69 21.60
CA ASP A 347 -51.70 -22.99 21.76
C ASP A 347 -51.24 -23.07 23.22
N SER A 348 -51.83 -24.04 23.93
CA SER A 348 -51.44 -24.46 25.27
C SER A 348 -49.93 -24.67 25.36
N ASP A 349 -49.24 -23.76 26.05
CA ASP A 349 -47.93 -24.00 26.66
C ASP A 349 -48.13 -25.10 27.72
N GLY A 350 -48.08 -26.36 27.28
CA GLY A 350 -47.93 -27.48 28.22
C GLY A 350 -46.61 -27.30 28.96
N ASP A 351 -46.58 -27.59 30.27
CA ASP A 351 -45.38 -27.53 31.12
C ASP A 351 -44.15 -28.09 30.41
N TYR A 352 -43.32 -27.19 29.87
CA TYR A 352 -42.06 -27.53 29.22
C TYR A 352 -40.96 -27.42 30.27
N ASP A 353 -40.65 -28.55 30.87
CA ASP A 353 -39.51 -28.69 31.78
C ASP A 353 -38.20 -28.46 31.00
N VAL A 354 -37.60 -27.27 31.15
CA VAL A 354 -36.30 -26.92 30.59
C VAL A 354 -35.25 -27.31 31.64
N PRO A 355 -34.31 -28.23 31.33
CA PRO A 355 -33.32 -28.65 32.30
C PRO A 355 -32.46 -27.48 32.80
N GLU A 356 -32.13 -27.46 34.09
CA GLU A 356 -31.32 -26.40 34.74
C GLU A 356 -29.96 -26.21 34.06
N GLU A 357 -29.37 -27.29 33.49
CA GLU A 357 -28.09 -27.22 32.79
C GLU A 357 -28.12 -26.30 31.55
N VAL A 358 -29.32 -26.01 31.01
CA VAL A 358 -29.48 -25.09 29.89
C VAL A 358 -29.12 -23.66 30.27
N GLU A 359 -29.35 -23.25 31.52
CA GLU A 359 -28.98 -21.92 32.02
C GLU A 359 -27.46 -21.73 32.02
N SER A 360 -26.70 -22.69 32.58
CA SER A 360 -25.22 -22.69 32.52
C SER A 360 -24.71 -22.64 31.07
N VAL A 361 -25.33 -23.41 30.17
CA VAL A 361 -24.97 -23.38 28.74
C VAL A 361 -25.17 -21.99 28.15
N ILE A 362 -26.28 -21.31 28.43
CA ILE A 362 -26.56 -19.96 27.92
C ILE A 362 -25.57 -18.96 28.50
N GLU A 363 -25.29 -19.01 29.80
CA GLU A 363 -24.31 -18.15 30.47
C GLU A 363 -22.91 -18.28 29.83
N GLN A 364 -22.43 -19.51 29.62
CA GLN A 364 -21.14 -19.75 28.97
C GLN A 364 -21.11 -19.24 27.52
N LEU A 365 -22.23 -19.31 26.79
CA LEU A 365 -22.33 -18.73 25.44
C LEU A 365 -22.31 -17.20 25.48
N LEU A 366 -22.97 -16.57 26.46
CA LEU A 366 -22.95 -15.12 26.65
C LEU A 366 -21.54 -14.62 27.02
N VAL A 367 -20.81 -15.32 27.89
CA VAL A 367 -19.39 -15.07 28.15
C VAL A 367 -18.56 -15.21 26.87
N GLY A 368 -18.86 -16.24 26.06
CA GLY A 368 -18.21 -16.44 24.76
C GLY A 368 -18.44 -15.32 23.74
N LEU A 369 -19.54 -14.54 23.85
CA LEU A 369 -19.75 -13.34 23.01
C LEU A 369 -18.77 -12.21 23.34
N LYS A 370 -18.16 -12.23 24.52
CA LYS A 370 -17.22 -11.21 25.01
C LYS A 370 -15.76 -11.58 24.79
N ASP A 371 -15.48 -12.73 24.18
CA ASP A 371 -14.12 -13.23 23.96
C ASP A 371 -13.30 -12.27 23.07
N GLN A 372 -11.99 -12.19 23.33
CA GLN A 372 -11.05 -11.40 22.52
C GLN A 372 -11.03 -11.81 21.04
N ASP A 373 -11.19 -13.10 20.73
CA ASP A 373 -11.09 -13.64 19.38
C ASP A 373 -12.45 -13.75 18.68
N THR A 374 -12.57 -13.15 17.50
CA THR A 374 -13.80 -13.16 16.68
C THR A 374 -14.33 -14.58 16.41
N ILE A 375 -13.44 -15.57 16.21
CA ILE A 375 -13.88 -16.94 15.93
C ILE A 375 -14.60 -17.60 17.11
N VAL A 376 -14.27 -17.22 18.34
CA VAL A 376 -14.94 -17.70 19.55
C VAL A 376 -16.30 -17.03 19.66
N ARG A 377 -16.35 -15.70 19.52
CA ARG A 377 -17.59 -14.90 19.50
C ARG A 377 -18.60 -15.39 18.45
N TRP A 378 -18.12 -15.68 17.24
CA TRP A 378 -18.94 -16.23 16.17
C TRP A 378 -19.50 -17.63 16.50
N SER A 379 -18.69 -18.48 17.16
CA SER A 379 -19.16 -19.78 17.62
C SER A 379 -20.24 -19.65 18.70
N ALA A 380 -20.07 -18.70 19.62
CA ALA A 380 -21.01 -18.38 20.68
C ALA A 380 -22.33 -17.81 20.13
N ALA A 381 -22.28 -16.84 19.21
CA ALA A 381 -23.45 -16.27 18.53
C ALA A 381 -24.28 -17.34 17.81
N LYS A 382 -23.62 -18.26 17.09
CA LYS A 382 -24.28 -19.44 16.49
C LYS A 382 -24.86 -20.38 17.56
N GLY A 383 -24.20 -20.48 18.71
CA GLY A 383 -24.68 -21.18 19.91
C GLY A 383 -26.05 -20.65 20.32
N ILE A 384 -26.09 -19.37 20.66
CA ILE A 384 -27.29 -18.64 21.08
C ILE A 384 -28.42 -18.81 20.07
N GLY A 385 -28.18 -18.55 18.78
CA GLY A 385 -29.20 -18.71 17.75
C GLY A 385 -29.71 -20.15 17.57
N ARG A 386 -28.91 -21.19 17.87
CA ARG A 386 -29.38 -22.58 17.82
C ARG A 386 -30.13 -22.99 19.09
N MET A 387 -29.72 -22.48 20.25
CA MET A 387 -30.35 -22.73 21.54
C MET A 387 -31.72 -22.06 21.61
N ALA A 388 -31.79 -20.76 21.30
CA ALA A 388 -33.05 -20.00 21.27
C ALA A 388 -34.11 -20.65 20.36
N ALA A 389 -33.70 -21.26 19.24
CA ALA A 389 -34.62 -21.97 18.34
C ALA A 389 -35.36 -23.17 18.98
N ARG A 390 -34.87 -23.66 20.12
CA ARG A 390 -35.44 -24.79 20.85
C ARG A 390 -36.07 -24.39 22.18
N LEU A 391 -35.95 -23.13 22.60
CA LEU A 391 -36.54 -22.61 23.83
C LEU A 391 -37.99 -22.14 23.63
N PRO A 392 -38.83 -22.17 24.70
CA PRO A 392 -40.13 -21.49 24.71
C PRO A 392 -40.00 -20.01 24.35
N LYS A 393 -41.09 -19.41 23.89
CA LYS A 393 -41.07 -18.02 23.41
C LYS A 393 -40.49 -17.07 24.46
N GLU A 394 -40.99 -17.15 25.69
CA GLU A 394 -40.57 -16.29 26.80
C GLU A 394 -39.07 -16.44 27.10
N LEU A 395 -38.59 -17.67 27.31
CA LEU A 395 -37.17 -17.93 27.57
C LEU A 395 -36.25 -17.57 26.39
N ALA A 396 -36.74 -17.70 25.16
CA ALA A 396 -35.97 -17.26 23.98
C ALA A 396 -35.88 -15.74 23.90
N ASP A 397 -36.92 -15.03 24.34
CA ASP A 397 -36.95 -13.56 24.42
C ASP A 397 -36.08 -13.04 25.58
N ASP A 398 -36.02 -13.75 26.71
CA ASP A 398 -35.09 -13.46 27.81
C ASP A 398 -33.63 -13.52 27.32
N VAL A 399 -33.29 -14.51 26.50
CA VAL A 399 -31.96 -14.62 25.88
C VAL A 399 -31.67 -13.43 24.96
N VAL A 400 -32.67 -12.91 24.23
CA VAL A 400 -32.51 -11.66 23.46
C VAL A 400 -32.21 -10.50 24.40
N GLY A 401 -32.91 -10.41 25.53
CA GLY A 401 -32.63 -9.44 26.60
C GLY A 401 -31.18 -9.49 27.07
N SER A 402 -30.67 -10.68 27.42
CA SER A 402 -29.27 -10.85 27.84
C SER A 402 -28.25 -10.53 26.74
N VAL A 403 -28.60 -10.71 25.47
CA VAL A 403 -27.75 -10.27 24.35
C VAL A 403 -27.72 -8.73 24.26
N LEU A 404 -28.83 -8.05 24.55
CA LEU A 404 -28.87 -6.57 24.56
C LEU A 404 -27.98 -5.97 25.66
N ASP A 405 -27.76 -6.69 26.77
CA ASP A 405 -26.84 -6.25 27.82
C ASP A 405 -25.39 -6.10 27.33
N CYS A 406 -25.00 -6.79 26.24
CA CYS A 406 -23.68 -6.65 25.61
C CYS A 406 -23.41 -5.25 25.03
N PHE A 407 -24.44 -4.42 24.89
CA PHE A 407 -24.37 -3.07 24.32
C PHE A 407 -24.42 -1.97 25.39
N SER A 408 -24.21 -2.32 26.66
CA SER A 408 -24.00 -1.35 27.72
C SER A 408 -22.72 -0.55 27.48
N PHE A 409 -22.67 0.68 27.99
CA PHE A 409 -21.47 1.53 27.96
C PHE A 409 -20.33 1.00 28.85
N GLN A 410 -20.64 0.06 29.76
CA GLN A 410 -19.67 -0.60 30.63
C GLN A 410 -18.99 -1.79 29.94
N GLU A 411 -19.54 -2.23 28.81
CA GLU A 411 -19.04 -3.39 28.07
C GLU A 411 -17.94 -3.00 27.09
N THR A 412 -17.17 -4.00 26.67
CA THR A 412 -16.07 -3.79 25.72
C THR A 412 -16.56 -3.77 24.28
N ASP A 413 -15.75 -3.19 23.38
CA ASP A 413 -15.90 -3.32 21.93
C ASP A 413 -16.06 -4.79 21.49
N ASN A 414 -15.45 -5.72 22.24
CA ASN A 414 -15.59 -7.13 21.94
C ASN A 414 -17.00 -7.67 22.17
N ALA A 415 -17.63 -7.27 23.28
CA ALA A 415 -19.00 -7.61 23.62
C ALA A 415 -19.99 -6.98 22.63
N TRP A 416 -19.82 -5.71 22.27
CA TRP A 416 -20.65 -5.04 21.26
C TRP A 416 -20.62 -5.78 19.91
N HIS A 417 -19.43 -6.18 19.48
CA HIS A 417 -19.26 -6.97 18.26
C HIS A 417 -19.92 -8.35 18.38
N GLY A 418 -19.70 -9.08 19.49
CA GLY A 418 -20.35 -10.38 19.74
C GLY A 418 -21.88 -10.28 19.78
N GLY A 419 -22.41 -9.24 20.42
CA GLY A 419 -23.83 -8.89 20.45
C GLY A 419 -24.39 -8.67 19.05
N CYS A 420 -23.69 -7.92 18.18
CA CYS A 420 -24.10 -7.75 16.78
C CYS A 420 -24.18 -9.10 16.04
N LEU A 421 -23.17 -9.95 16.19
CA LEU A 421 -23.16 -11.29 15.57
C LEU A 421 -24.34 -12.15 16.07
N ALA A 422 -24.66 -12.08 17.36
CA ALA A 422 -25.77 -12.80 17.96
C ALA A 422 -27.13 -12.28 17.46
N LEU A 423 -27.34 -10.97 17.41
CA LEU A 423 -28.56 -10.35 16.86
C LEU A 423 -28.77 -10.71 15.38
N ALA A 424 -27.70 -10.72 14.58
CA ALA A 424 -27.77 -11.15 13.19
C ALA A 424 -28.17 -12.64 13.07
N GLU A 425 -27.60 -13.53 13.89
CA GLU A 425 -27.97 -14.96 13.91
C GLU A 425 -29.43 -15.17 14.35
N LEU A 426 -29.89 -14.44 15.38
CA LEU A 426 -31.27 -14.50 15.87
C LEU A 426 -32.26 -13.99 14.81
N GLY A 427 -31.97 -12.86 14.17
CA GLY A 427 -32.77 -12.29 13.08
C GLY A 427 -32.88 -13.23 11.88
N ARG A 428 -31.76 -13.76 11.37
CA ARG A 428 -31.75 -14.69 10.21
C ARG A 428 -32.56 -15.97 10.44
N ARG A 429 -32.78 -16.37 11.69
CA ARG A 429 -33.53 -17.57 12.08
C ARG A 429 -35.00 -17.28 12.40
N GLY A 430 -35.42 -16.01 12.38
CA GLY A 430 -36.76 -15.58 12.78
C GLY A 430 -36.98 -15.65 14.29
N LEU A 431 -35.91 -15.64 15.09
CA LEU A 431 -35.99 -15.77 16.55
C LEU A 431 -36.01 -14.41 17.25
N LEU A 432 -35.58 -13.36 16.55
CA LEU A 432 -35.78 -11.98 16.99
C LEU A 432 -37.15 -11.50 16.51
N LEU A 433 -38.11 -11.40 17.43
CA LEU A 433 -39.49 -11.02 17.10
C LEU A 433 -39.60 -9.53 16.72
N PRO A 434 -40.55 -9.15 15.84
CA PRO A 434 -40.71 -7.75 15.42
C PRO A 434 -40.93 -6.77 16.58
N SER A 435 -41.58 -7.20 17.67
CA SER A 435 -41.78 -6.38 18.87
C SER A 435 -40.48 -5.92 19.52
N ARG A 436 -39.37 -6.65 19.33
CA ARG A 436 -38.03 -6.28 19.84
C ARG A 436 -37.26 -5.34 18.92
N LEU A 437 -37.77 -5.02 17.72
CA LEU A 437 -37.08 -4.10 16.81
C LEU A 437 -36.98 -2.68 17.38
N GLU A 438 -37.96 -2.24 18.17
CA GLU A 438 -37.93 -0.95 18.86
C GLU A 438 -36.77 -0.84 19.86
N ASP A 439 -36.40 -1.94 20.51
CA ASP A 439 -35.26 -2.01 21.44
C ASP A 439 -33.92 -2.16 20.67
N VAL A 440 -33.92 -2.98 19.62
CA VAL A 440 -32.69 -3.38 18.91
C VAL A 440 -32.18 -2.30 17.97
N VAL A 441 -33.05 -1.67 17.18
CA VAL A 441 -32.64 -0.69 16.16
C VAL A 441 -31.81 0.46 16.75
N PRO A 442 -32.22 1.11 17.86
CA PRO A 442 -31.42 2.18 18.47
C PRO A 442 -29.98 1.75 18.83
N VAL A 443 -29.81 0.51 19.26
CA VAL A 443 -28.51 -0.07 19.61
C VAL A 443 -27.67 -0.31 18.35
N ILE A 444 -28.27 -0.82 17.27
CA ILE A 444 -27.58 -1.00 15.99
C ILE A 444 -27.14 0.34 15.38
N LEU A 445 -27.96 1.40 15.50
CA LEU A 445 -27.59 2.74 15.03
C LEU A 445 -26.37 3.30 15.79
N LYS A 446 -26.26 3.03 17.10
CA LYS A 446 -25.05 3.34 17.88
C LYS A 446 -23.87 2.47 17.44
N ALA A 447 -24.10 1.18 17.17
CA ALA A 447 -23.05 0.26 16.72
C ALA A 447 -22.47 0.66 15.35
N LEU A 448 -23.30 1.17 14.42
CA LEU A 448 -22.88 1.67 13.10
C LEU A 448 -21.96 2.90 13.17
N THR A 449 -21.99 3.64 14.27
CA THR A 449 -21.13 4.81 14.51
C THR A 449 -20.14 4.59 15.65
N TYR A 450 -20.02 3.35 16.15
CA TYR A 450 -19.20 3.01 17.31
C TYR A 450 -17.72 3.25 17.03
N GLU A 451 -17.13 4.16 17.80
CA GLU A 451 -15.74 4.53 17.70
C GLU A 451 -15.24 4.98 19.09
N GLU A 452 -14.39 4.15 19.71
CA GLU A 452 -13.78 4.46 21.00
C GLU A 452 -12.29 4.74 20.84
N LYS A 453 -11.78 5.78 21.49
CA LYS A 453 -10.36 6.12 21.48
C LYS A 453 -9.64 5.38 22.61
N ARG A 454 -8.66 4.53 22.26
CA ARG A 454 -7.75 3.87 23.21
C ARG A 454 -6.32 4.35 22.97
N GLY A 455 -5.89 5.33 23.77
CA GLY A 455 -4.58 5.95 23.61
C GLY A 455 -4.44 6.67 22.25
N SER A 456 -3.49 6.21 21.42
CA SER A 456 -3.23 6.73 20.07
C SER A 456 -3.99 6.03 18.95
N CYS A 457 -4.77 4.98 19.26
CA CYS A 457 -5.57 4.24 18.30
C CYS A 457 -7.06 4.33 18.63
N SER A 458 -7.90 3.87 17.70
CA SER A 458 -9.33 3.73 17.93
C SER A 458 -9.79 2.32 17.61
N VAL A 459 -10.72 1.81 18.43
CA VAL A 459 -11.36 0.51 18.28
C VAL A 459 -12.81 0.68 17.85
N GLY A 460 -13.40 -0.35 17.25
CA GLY A 460 -14.79 -0.32 16.79
C GLY A 460 -15.01 -0.61 15.31
N THR A 461 -13.95 -0.81 14.52
CA THR A 461 -14.08 -1.21 13.11
C THR A 461 -14.88 -2.50 12.96
N ASN A 462 -14.54 -3.53 13.73
CA ASN A 462 -15.27 -4.80 13.81
C ASN A 462 -16.73 -4.60 14.24
N VAL A 463 -17.01 -3.75 15.24
CA VAL A 463 -18.37 -3.44 15.71
C VAL A 463 -19.21 -2.85 14.58
N ARG A 464 -18.69 -1.84 13.87
CA ARG A 464 -19.39 -1.18 12.76
C ARG A 464 -19.63 -2.13 11.59
N ASP A 465 -18.65 -2.96 11.25
CA ASP A 465 -18.81 -4.00 10.22
C ASP A 465 -19.90 -5.02 10.61
N ALA A 466 -19.87 -5.55 11.84
CA ALA A 466 -20.90 -6.46 12.32
C ALA A 466 -22.29 -5.80 12.41
N ALA A 467 -22.37 -4.50 12.72
CA ALA A 467 -23.62 -3.75 12.67
C ALA A 467 -24.16 -3.65 11.23
N CYS A 468 -23.30 -3.46 10.23
CA CYS A 468 -23.68 -3.58 8.82
C CYS A 468 -24.20 -4.98 8.50
N TYR A 469 -23.57 -6.03 9.04
CA TYR A 469 -24.04 -7.41 8.90
C TYR A 469 -25.42 -7.63 9.54
N VAL A 470 -25.73 -6.98 10.68
CA VAL A 470 -27.08 -6.99 11.27
C VAL A 470 -28.10 -6.34 10.32
N CYS A 471 -27.81 -5.15 9.78
CA CYS A 471 -28.69 -4.49 8.81
C CYS A 471 -28.91 -5.32 7.54
N TRP A 472 -27.87 -6.00 7.05
CA TRP A 472 -27.96 -6.95 5.94
C TRP A 472 -28.82 -8.17 6.30
N ALA A 473 -28.69 -8.70 7.52
CA ALA A 473 -29.52 -9.78 8.02
C ALA A 473 -30.99 -9.38 8.14
N PHE A 474 -31.28 -8.17 8.61
CA PHE A 474 -32.64 -7.63 8.75
C PHE A 474 -33.34 -7.51 7.41
N ALA A 475 -32.63 -7.04 6.37
CA ALA A 475 -33.13 -6.99 5.00
C ALA A 475 -33.69 -8.34 4.50
N ARG A 476 -33.15 -9.44 5.02
CA ARG A 476 -33.52 -10.81 4.65
C ARG A 476 -34.55 -11.41 5.61
N ALA A 477 -34.47 -11.04 6.89
CA ALA A 477 -35.30 -11.59 7.96
C ALA A 477 -36.73 -11.05 7.94
N TYR A 478 -36.92 -9.74 7.73
CA TYR A 478 -38.20 -9.07 7.95
C TYR A 478 -38.91 -8.65 6.66
N GLU A 479 -40.24 -8.55 6.74
CA GLU A 479 -41.08 -7.97 5.69
C GLU A 479 -41.01 -6.43 5.70
N PRO A 480 -41.28 -5.77 4.56
CA PRO A 480 -41.20 -4.31 4.46
C PRO A 480 -42.03 -3.55 5.50
N GLN A 481 -43.20 -4.09 5.87
CA GLN A 481 -44.11 -3.46 6.84
C GLN A 481 -43.50 -3.38 8.24
N GLU A 482 -42.75 -4.40 8.66
CA GLU A 482 -42.11 -4.45 10.00
C GLU A 482 -40.93 -3.48 10.11
N LEU A 483 -40.17 -3.31 9.03
CA LEU A 483 -39.02 -2.40 9.02
C LEU A 483 -39.41 -0.95 8.70
N GLN A 484 -40.60 -0.71 8.16
CA GLN A 484 -41.04 0.62 7.71
C GLN A 484 -40.81 1.75 8.73
N PRO A 485 -41.08 1.58 10.05
CA PRO A 485 -40.83 2.64 11.04
C PRO A 485 -39.36 3.04 11.18
N PHE A 486 -38.45 2.13 10.80
CA PHE A 486 -37.00 2.26 11.03
C PHE A 486 -36.22 2.60 9.75
N VAL A 487 -36.87 2.57 8.57
CA VAL A 487 -36.21 2.75 7.27
C VAL A 487 -35.42 4.04 7.19
N ALA A 488 -36.00 5.17 7.61
CA ALA A 488 -35.32 6.46 7.55
C ALA A 488 -34.03 6.47 8.40
N ALA A 489 -34.09 5.93 9.62
CA ALA A 489 -32.94 5.89 10.51
C ALA A 489 -31.84 4.92 10.02
N ILE A 490 -32.23 3.70 9.61
CA ILE A 490 -31.30 2.68 9.13
C ILE A 490 -30.65 3.12 7.80
N SER A 491 -31.44 3.61 6.85
CA SER A 491 -30.92 4.05 5.55
C SER A 491 -29.95 5.21 5.70
N SER A 492 -30.27 6.22 6.53
CA SER A 492 -29.36 7.33 6.82
C SER A 492 -28.08 6.87 7.50
N ALA A 493 -28.15 5.97 8.49
CA ALA A 493 -26.95 5.46 9.16
C ALA A 493 -26.04 4.65 8.23
N LEU A 494 -26.62 3.83 7.35
CA LEU A 494 -25.85 3.07 6.34
C LEU A 494 -25.23 3.98 5.28
N VAL A 495 -25.95 5.00 4.81
CA VAL A 495 -25.39 6.03 3.90
C VAL A 495 -24.21 6.74 4.56
N ILE A 496 -24.38 7.20 5.80
CA ILE A 496 -23.33 7.86 6.58
C ILE A 496 -22.10 6.96 6.71
N ALA A 497 -22.27 5.69 7.08
CA ALA A 497 -21.16 4.73 7.14
C ALA A 497 -20.53 4.50 5.76
N THR A 498 -21.32 4.50 4.69
CA THR A 498 -20.83 4.35 3.31
C THR A 498 -19.93 5.51 2.88
N VAL A 499 -20.27 6.76 3.23
CA VAL A 499 -19.51 7.94 2.76
C VAL A 499 -18.48 8.48 3.76
N PHE A 500 -18.69 8.33 5.07
CA PHE A 500 -17.87 9.00 6.10
C PHE A 500 -17.08 8.07 7.02
N ASP A 501 -17.17 6.75 6.81
CA ASP A 501 -16.31 5.82 7.55
C ASP A 501 -14.86 5.92 7.08
N ARG A 502 -13.92 5.91 8.03
CA ARG A 502 -12.49 5.91 7.75
C ARG A 502 -12.05 4.59 7.09
N ASN A 503 -12.56 3.46 7.56
CA ASN A 503 -12.15 2.14 7.09
C ASN A 503 -12.89 1.77 5.80
N ILE A 504 -12.14 1.30 4.80
CA ILE A 504 -12.69 0.91 3.49
C ILE A 504 -13.65 -0.27 3.57
N ASN A 505 -13.40 -1.24 4.45
CA ASN A 505 -14.23 -2.42 4.60
C ASN A 505 -15.57 -2.06 5.21
N CYS A 506 -15.61 -1.19 6.23
CA CYS A 506 -16.86 -0.65 6.77
C CYS A 506 -17.66 0.12 5.71
N ARG A 507 -17.02 0.94 4.86
CA ARG A 507 -17.73 1.63 3.75
C ARG A 507 -18.37 0.63 2.77
N ARG A 508 -17.65 -0.43 2.43
CA ARG A 508 -18.12 -1.50 1.53
C ARG A 508 -19.22 -2.34 2.16
N ALA A 509 -19.09 -2.69 3.44
CA ALA A 509 -20.09 -3.43 4.19
C ALA A 509 -21.39 -2.63 4.34
N ALA A 510 -21.29 -1.33 4.62
CA ALA A 510 -22.43 -0.43 4.69
C ALA A 510 -23.13 -0.28 3.33
N SER A 511 -22.38 -0.09 2.24
CA SER A 511 -22.91 -0.05 0.87
C SER A 511 -23.62 -1.36 0.49
N ALA A 512 -23.02 -2.51 0.81
CA ALA A 512 -23.63 -3.83 0.56
C ALA A 512 -24.89 -4.07 1.41
N ALA A 513 -24.91 -3.65 2.67
CA ALA A 513 -26.09 -3.73 3.52
C ALA A 513 -27.21 -2.79 3.02
N PHE A 514 -26.86 -1.61 2.52
CA PHE A 514 -27.80 -0.69 1.87
C PHE A 514 -28.37 -1.32 0.60
N GLN A 515 -27.53 -1.88 -0.27
CA GLN A 515 -27.93 -2.60 -1.48
C GLN A 515 -28.95 -3.72 -1.20
N GLU A 516 -28.68 -4.56 -0.21
CA GLU A 516 -29.56 -5.67 0.15
C GLU A 516 -30.93 -5.17 0.62
N ASN A 517 -30.98 -4.06 1.37
CA ASN A 517 -32.23 -3.43 1.80
C ASN A 517 -32.98 -2.80 0.63
N VAL A 518 -32.30 -2.09 -0.28
CA VAL A 518 -32.94 -1.53 -1.49
C VAL A 518 -33.59 -2.64 -2.33
N GLY A 519 -32.87 -3.73 -2.57
CA GLY A 519 -33.37 -4.83 -3.40
C GLY A 519 -34.49 -5.66 -2.78
N ARG A 520 -34.51 -5.83 -1.45
CA ARG A 520 -35.47 -6.71 -0.76
C ARG A 520 -36.62 -6.01 -0.06
N GLN A 521 -36.38 -4.80 0.42
CA GLN A 521 -37.40 -4.02 1.13
C GLN A 521 -38.09 -3.07 0.16
N GLY A 522 -37.35 -2.46 -0.78
CA GLY A 522 -37.91 -1.53 -1.77
C GLY A 522 -38.41 -0.20 -1.19
N THR A 523 -38.21 0.03 0.11
CA THR A 523 -38.73 1.19 0.85
C THR A 523 -37.66 2.25 1.13
N PHE A 524 -36.40 1.96 0.82
CA PHE A 524 -35.27 2.87 1.06
C PHE A 524 -35.33 4.06 0.08
N PRO A 525 -35.42 5.31 0.58
CA PRO A 525 -35.51 6.50 -0.25
C PRO A 525 -34.37 6.58 -1.28
N HIS A 526 -34.70 6.84 -2.55
CA HIS A 526 -33.71 7.00 -3.63
C HIS A 526 -32.68 5.87 -3.76
N GLY A 527 -33.04 4.66 -3.31
CA GLY A 527 -32.09 3.56 -3.12
C GLY A 527 -31.32 3.13 -4.37
N ILE A 528 -31.96 3.14 -5.55
CA ILE A 528 -31.35 2.72 -6.82
C ILE A 528 -30.29 3.74 -7.28
N ASP A 529 -30.61 5.03 -7.20
CA ASP A 529 -29.71 6.11 -7.59
C ASP A 529 -28.46 6.12 -6.70
N ILE A 530 -28.67 5.99 -5.39
CA ILE A 530 -27.58 5.96 -4.40
C ILE A 530 -26.71 4.71 -4.58
N LEU A 531 -27.32 3.54 -4.77
CA LEU A 531 -26.57 2.29 -5.01
C LEU A 531 -25.65 2.40 -6.22
N THR A 532 -26.13 3.03 -7.30
CA THR A 532 -25.38 3.19 -8.54
C THR A 532 -24.20 4.14 -8.36
N ALA A 533 -24.37 5.22 -7.60
CA ALA A 533 -23.32 6.19 -7.34
C ALA A 533 -22.29 5.74 -6.27
N ALA A 534 -22.73 4.94 -5.30
CA ALA A 534 -21.95 4.48 -4.15
C ALA A 534 -21.64 2.97 -4.23
N ASP A 535 -21.22 2.50 -5.40
CA ASP A 535 -20.86 1.10 -5.62
C ASP A 535 -19.56 0.69 -4.90
N TYR A 536 -19.27 -0.62 -4.91
CA TYR A 536 -18.12 -1.23 -4.24
C TYR A 536 -16.75 -0.61 -4.61
N PHE A 537 -16.59 -0.14 -5.85
CA PHE A 537 -15.34 0.47 -6.33
C PHE A 537 -15.29 1.95 -6.01
N ALA A 538 -16.39 2.67 -6.23
CA ALA A 538 -16.53 4.10 -5.97
C ALA A 538 -16.27 4.43 -4.50
N VAL A 539 -16.76 3.58 -3.58
CA VAL A 539 -16.55 3.76 -2.13
C VAL A 539 -15.14 3.39 -1.65
N GLY A 540 -14.29 2.90 -2.55
CA GLY A 540 -12.89 2.60 -2.25
C GLY A 540 -12.08 3.86 -1.93
N ASN A 541 -12.35 4.97 -2.61
CA ASN A 541 -11.61 6.23 -2.43
C ASN A 541 -12.26 7.15 -1.39
N ARG A 542 -11.59 7.33 -0.25
CA ARG A 542 -12.06 8.15 0.88
C ARG A 542 -12.34 9.61 0.50
N ALA A 543 -11.50 10.26 -0.30
CA ALA A 543 -11.73 11.65 -0.70
C ALA A 543 -12.94 11.78 -1.63
N ASN A 544 -13.10 10.82 -2.55
CA ASN A 544 -14.27 10.74 -3.43
C ASN A 544 -15.57 10.57 -2.64
N CYS A 545 -15.58 9.68 -1.64
CA CYS A 545 -16.72 9.50 -0.74
C CYS A 545 -17.14 10.80 -0.04
N PHE A 546 -16.17 11.48 0.58
CA PHE A 546 -16.43 12.68 1.38
C PHE A 546 -16.83 13.89 0.54
N LEU A 547 -16.31 14.05 -0.68
CA LEU A 547 -16.45 15.29 -1.44
C LEU A 547 -17.42 15.19 -2.63
N VAL A 548 -17.53 14.01 -3.24
CA VAL A 548 -18.31 13.81 -4.48
C VAL A 548 -19.57 13.00 -4.21
N ILE A 549 -19.43 11.79 -3.65
CA ILE A 549 -20.57 10.89 -3.43
C ILE A 549 -21.52 11.48 -2.38
N SER A 550 -21.00 11.99 -1.27
CA SER A 550 -21.80 12.67 -0.24
C SER A 550 -22.62 13.83 -0.80
N MET A 551 -22.05 14.62 -1.72
CA MET A 551 -22.70 15.78 -2.33
C MET A 551 -23.81 15.36 -3.30
N PHE A 552 -23.63 14.24 -4.01
CA PHE A 552 -24.69 13.63 -4.81
C PHE A 552 -25.84 13.17 -3.93
N ILE A 553 -25.55 12.40 -2.87
CA ILE A 553 -26.58 11.86 -1.97
C ILE A 553 -27.32 12.98 -1.23
N ALA A 554 -26.63 14.08 -0.90
CA ALA A 554 -27.22 15.24 -0.26
C ALA A 554 -28.19 16.03 -1.16
N GLY A 555 -28.30 15.67 -2.44
CA GLY A 555 -29.39 16.10 -3.30
C GLY A 555 -30.76 15.54 -2.89
N PHE A 556 -30.78 14.51 -2.03
CA PHE A 556 -31.99 13.91 -1.49
C PHE A 556 -32.23 14.39 -0.04
N PRO A 557 -33.32 15.14 0.24
CA PRO A 557 -33.55 15.80 1.53
C PRO A 557 -33.52 14.88 2.75
N GLU A 558 -33.89 13.61 2.57
CA GLU A 558 -33.92 12.58 3.62
C GLU A 558 -32.52 12.33 4.23
N TYR A 559 -31.47 12.55 3.45
CA TYR A 559 -30.08 12.26 3.83
C TYR A 559 -29.26 13.51 4.13
N THR A 560 -29.65 14.68 3.63
CA THR A 560 -28.88 15.92 3.72
C THR A 560 -28.56 16.32 5.17
N GLN A 561 -29.59 16.52 6.00
CA GLN A 561 -29.39 16.95 7.38
C GLN A 561 -28.69 15.89 8.25
N PRO A 562 -29.08 14.59 8.22
CA PRO A 562 -28.35 13.55 8.98
C PRO A 562 -26.86 13.48 8.66
N MET A 563 -26.47 13.66 7.40
CA MET A 563 -25.07 13.70 7.00
C MET A 563 -24.32 14.90 7.58
N ILE A 564 -24.92 16.10 7.51
CA ILE A 564 -24.36 17.32 8.11
C ILE A 564 -24.20 17.15 9.62
N ASP A 565 -25.25 16.68 10.30
CA ASP A 565 -25.24 16.46 11.75
C ASP A 565 -24.16 15.45 12.17
N HIS A 566 -23.97 14.39 11.39
CA HIS A 566 -22.92 13.40 11.65
C HIS A 566 -21.52 14.00 11.50
N LEU A 567 -21.27 14.78 10.46
CA LEU A 567 -19.97 15.43 10.27
C LEU A 567 -19.63 16.36 11.44
N VAL A 568 -20.58 17.20 11.86
CA VAL A 568 -20.40 18.15 12.96
C VAL A 568 -20.29 17.46 14.31
N THR A 569 -21.03 16.37 14.55
CA THR A 569 -21.05 15.71 15.86
C THR A 569 -19.89 14.75 16.04
N MET A 570 -19.49 14.03 14.98
CA MET A 570 -18.54 12.91 15.08
C MET A 570 -17.21 13.17 14.35
N LYS A 571 -17.25 13.78 13.15
CA LYS A 571 -16.09 13.74 12.25
C LYS A 571 -15.17 14.97 12.33
N ILE A 572 -15.69 16.16 12.65
CA ILE A 572 -14.82 17.32 12.90
C ILE A 572 -13.99 17.17 14.18
N SER A 573 -14.45 16.39 15.16
CA SER A 573 -13.70 16.09 16.40
C SER A 573 -12.86 14.82 16.30
N HIS A 574 -12.83 14.17 15.15
CA HIS A 574 -12.14 12.90 14.94
C HIS A 574 -10.63 13.05 15.16
N TRP A 575 -9.96 12.01 15.67
CA TRP A 575 -8.54 12.06 16.03
C TRP A 575 -7.59 12.14 14.82
N ASP A 576 -7.95 11.51 13.70
CA ASP A 576 -7.25 11.63 12.40
C ASP A 576 -7.48 13.01 11.78
N GLY A 577 -6.39 13.75 11.53
CA GLY A 577 -6.43 15.08 10.91
C GLY A 577 -7.02 15.09 9.51
N VAL A 578 -6.77 14.05 8.71
CA VAL A 578 -7.28 13.95 7.33
C VAL A 578 -8.80 13.82 7.32
N ILE A 579 -9.38 13.10 8.28
CA ILE A 579 -10.84 13.01 8.44
C ILE A 579 -11.41 14.39 8.80
N ARG A 580 -10.76 15.15 9.69
CA ARG A 580 -11.22 16.50 10.05
C ARG A 580 -11.19 17.45 8.84
N GLU A 581 -10.10 17.43 8.07
CA GLU A 581 -9.96 18.25 6.86
C GLU A 581 -10.99 17.89 5.78
N LEU A 582 -11.18 16.59 5.50
CA LEU A 582 -12.20 16.14 4.56
C LEU A 582 -13.62 16.46 5.04
N SER A 583 -13.86 16.42 6.36
CA SER A 583 -15.16 16.78 6.94
C SER A 583 -15.46 18.26 6.76
N ALA A 584 -14.48 19.14 6.97
CA ALA A 584 -14.64 20.57 6.76
C ALA A 584 -14.96 20.88 5.29
N LYS A 585 -14.22 20.28 4.35
CA LYS A 585 -14.49 20.40 2.90
C LYS A 585 -15.81 19.77 2.46
N ALA A 586 -16.23 18.66 3.09
CA ALA A 586 -17.54 18.08 2.85
C ALA A 586 -18.65 19.04 3.33
N LEU A 587 -18.49 19.66 4.51
CA LEU A 587 -19.41 20.67 5.01
C LEU A 587 -19.49 21.91 4.10
N HIS A 588 -18.40 22.34 3.46
CA HIS A 588 -18.43 23.37 2.41
C HIS A 588 -19.40 23.02 1.28
N ASN A 589 -19.32 21.79 0.76
CA ASN A 589 -20.18 21.33 -0.33
C ASN A 589 -21.63 21.17 0.15
N LEU A 590 -21.83 20.54 1.31
CA LEU A 590 -23.16 20.26 1.86
C LEU A 590 -23.90 21.52 2.33
N ALA A 591 -23.18 22.57 2.73
CA ALA A 591 -23.79 23.85 3.07
C ALA A 591 -24.59 24.45 1.90
N GLN A 592 -24.21 24.16 0.65
CA GLN A 592 -24.95 24.59 -0.54
C GLN A 592 -26.29 23.85 -0.70
N ARG A 593 -26.45 22.67 -0.10
CA ARG A 593 -27.69 21.88 -0.15
C ARG A 593 -28.66 22.22 0.98
N ALA A 594 -28.17 22.74 2.10
CA ALA A 594 -28.98 23.14 3.24
C ALA A 594 -28.44 24.46 3.85
N PRO A 595 -28.51 25.58 3.12
CA PRO A 595 -27.86 26.82 3.51
C PRO A 595 -28.49 27.46 4.75
N GLU A 596 -29.82 27.47 4.88
CA GLU A 596 -30.52 28.02 6.06
C GLU A 596 -30.17 27.22 7.32
N TYR A 597 -30.16 25.89 7.20
CA TYR A 597 -29.78 25.01 8.31
C TYR A 597 -28.31 25.22 8.72
N SER A 598 -27.43 25.37 7.72
CA SER A 598 -26.01 25.60 7.95
C SER A 598 -25.75 26.94 8.64
N ALA A 599 -26.46 27.99 8.21
CA ALA A 599 -26.40 29.32 8.81
C ALA A 599 -26.96 29.34 10.24
N ALA A 600 -28.16 28.80 10.45
CA ALA A 600 -28.89 28.93 11.72
C ALA A 600 -28.42 27.96 12.81
N HIS A 601 -27.89 26.78 12.46
CA HIS A 601 -27.57 25.72 13.43
C HIS A 601 -26.12 25.26 13.37
N VAL A 602 -25.57 25.01 12.17
CA VAL A 602 -24.22 24.45 12.04
C VAL A 602 -23.16 25.47 12.43
N LEU A 603 -23.16 26.66 11.82
CA LEU A 603 -22.13 27.67 12.04
C LEU A 603 -22.08 28.14 13.51
N PRO A 604 -23.21 28.44 14.20
CA PRO A 604 -23.19 28.77 15.63
C PRO A 604 -22.62 27.65 16.50
N ARG A 605 -22.96 26.39 16.19
CA ARG A 605 -22.42 25.23 16.91
C ARG A 605 -20.91 25.12 16.72
N LEU A 606 -20.42 25.22 15.48
CA LEU A 606 -18.99 25.21 15.18
C LEU A 606 -18.24 26.33 15.92
N LEU A 607 -18.79 27.55 15.93
CA LEU A 607 -18.21 28.70 16.64
C LEU A 607 -18.09 28.47 18.15
N SER A 608 -19.01 27.75 18.78
CA SER A 608 -18.86 27.38 20.19
C SER A 608 -17.76 26.32 20.39
N MET A 609 -17.63 25.39 19.45
CA MET A 609 -16.64 24.30 19.49
C MET A 609 -15.20 24.78 19.28
N THR A 610 -14.97 25.95 18.66
CA THR A 610 -13.63 26.56 18.56
C THR A 610 -13.04 26.90 19.94
N GLN A 611 -13.88 27.01 20.98
CA GLN A 611 -13.47 27.32 22.35
C GLN A 611 -13.22 26.06 23.19
N SER A 612 -13.43 24.87 22.62
CA SER A 612 -13.26 23.58 23.30
C SER A 612 -11.84 23.43 23.86
N LEU A 613 -11.73 22.74 25.00
CA LEU A 613 -10.45 22.31 25.57
C LEU A 613 -9.82 21.16 24.77
N ASP A 614 -10.64 20.36 24.09
CA ASP A 614 -10.18 19.27 23.23
C ASP A 614 -9.56 19.82 21.93
N LEU A 615 -8.30 19.44 21.68
CA LEU A 615 -7.52 19.93 20.55
C LEU A 615 -8.13 19.55 19.20
N HIS A 616 -8.61 18.32 19.05
CA HIS A 616 -9.14 17.81 17.77
C HIS A 616 -10.45 18.50 17.42
N THR A 617 -11.35 18.63 18.40
CA THR A 617 -12.61 19.38 18.30
C THR A 617 -12.35 20.82 17.88
N ARG A 618 -11.44 21.51 18.58
CA ARG A 618 -11.10 22.90 18.26
C ARG A 618 -10.50 23.03 16.86
N HIS A 619 -9.59 22.16 16.47
CA HIS A 619 -8.99 22.15 15.14
C HIS A 619 -10.04 21.98 14.03
N GLY A 620 -10.86 20.94 14.13
CA GLY A 620 -11.89 20.67 13.13
C GLY A 620 -12.96 21.74 13.08
N ALA A 621 -13.33 22.33 14.22
CA ALA A 621 -14.26 23.44 14.27
C ALA A 621 -13.73 24.69 13.56
N VAL A 622 -12.45 25.06 13.74
CA VAL A 622 -11.84 26.21 13.04
C VAL A 622 -11.83 25.98 11.53
N LEU A 623 -11.43 24.80 11.07
CA LEU A 623 -11.47 24.43 9.65
C LEU A 623 -12.90 24.44 9.09
N ALA A 624 -13.85 23.87 9.82
CA ALA A 624 -15.25 23.80 9.39
C ALA A 624 -15.91 25.18 9.36
N CYS A 625 -15.60 26.08 10.30
CA CYS A 625 -16.03 27.48 10.24
C CYS A 625 -15.53 28.14 8.95
N ALA A 626 -14.25 27.98 8.60
CA ALA A 626 -13.66 28.53 7.39
C ALA A 626 -14.39 28.04 6.12
N GLU A 627 -14.55 26.74 6.00
CA GLU A 627 -15.12 26.05 4.83
C GLU A 627 -16.63 26.31 4.68
N VAL A 628 -17.40 26.27 5.77
CA VAL A 628 -18.85 26.55 5.76
C VAL A 628 -19.11 28.02 5.39
N THR A 629 -18.38 28.98 6.00
CA THR A 629 -18.51 30.39 5.64
C THR A 629 -18.18 30.62 4.17
N ARG A 630 -17.13 29.97 3.65
CA ARG A 630 -16.80 30.02 2.22
C ARG A 630 -17.90 29.45 1.33
N GLY A 631 -18.54 28.35 1.76
CA GLY A 631 -19.63 27.71 1.04
C GLY A 631 -20.85 28.62 0.93
N LEU A 632 -21.28 29.19 2.07
CA LEU A 632 -22.40 30.14 2.14
C LEU A 632 -22.11 31.41 1.34
N TYR A 633 -20.89 31.95 1.41
CA TYR A 633 -20.48 33.09 0.60
C TYR A 633 -20.59 32.81 -0.91
N ARG A 634 -20.07 31.67 -1.36
CA ARG A 634 -20.12 31.30 -2.78
C ARG A 634 -21.56 31.15 -3.27
N LEU A 635 -22.44 30.59 -2.44
CA LEU A 635 -23.86 30.49 -2.76
C LEU A 635 -24.51 31.88 -2.84
N ALA A 636 -24.29 32.73 -1.85
CA ALA A 636 -24.80 34.10 -1.85
C ALA A 636 -24.37 34.87 -3.11
N ALA A 637 -23.10 34.75 -3.50
CA ALA A 637 -22.58 35.37 -4.72
C ALA A 637 -23.17 34.77 -6.01
N GLN A 638 -23.52 33.48 -6.04
CA GLN A 638 -24.18 32.84 -7.17
C GLN A 638 -25.65 33.25 -7.31
N GLU A 639 -26.32 33.50 -6.18
CA GLU A 639 -27.73 33.91 -6.10
C GLU A 639 -27.93 35.44 -6.14
N ASP A 640 -26.84 36.21 -6.24
CA ASP A 640 -26.85 37.68 -6.15
C ASP A 640 -27.50 38.21 -4.85
N ARG A 641 -27.25 37.50 -3.75
CA ARG A 641 -27.74 37.83 -2.40
C ARG A 641 -26.62 38.37 -1.52
N PRO A 642 -26.91 39.28 -0.58
CA PRO A 642 -25.90 39.72 0.38
C PRO A 642 -25.55 38.58 1.33
N VAL A 643 -24.26 38.43 1.62
CA VAL A 643 -23.74 37.34 2.48
C VAL A 643 -24.33 37.40 3.90
N THR A 644 -24.76 38.59 4.34
CA THR A 644 -25.46 38.82 5.61
C THR A 644 -26.78 38.06 5.74
N ASP A 645 -27.37 37.60 4.64
CA ASP A 645 -28.55 36.74 4.66
C ASP A 645 -28.25 35.36 5.28
N TYR A 646 -27.01 34.89 5.16
CA TYR A 646 -26.57 33.58 5.66
C TYR A 646 -25.57 33.70 6.82
N VAL A 647 -24.78 34.77 6.89
CA VAL A 647 -23.77 34.99 7.93
C VAL A 647 -24.10 36.28 8.66
N ASP A 648 -24.84 36.15 9.77
CA ASP A 648 -25.27 37.29 10.56
C ASP A 648 -24.11 37.98 11.32
N GLU A 649 -24.39 39.15 11.92
CA GLU A 649 -23.38 39.92 12.65
C GLU A 649 -22.79 39.16 13.86
N ALA A 650 -23.53 38.21 14.44
CA ALA A 650 -23.03 37.39 15.54
C ALA A 650 -21.99 36.38 15.04
N ALA A 651 -22.26 35.72 13.92
CA ALA A 651 -21.34 34.82 13.24
C ALA A 651 -20.09 35.56 12.76
N VAL A 652 -20.24 36.73 12.13
CA VAL A 652 -19.09 37.57 11.69
C VAL A 652 -18.18 37.92 12.88
N ARG A 653 -18.77 38.36 14.01
CA ARG A 653 -18.00 38.63 15.24
C ARG A 653 -17.34 37.38 15.81
N GLY A 654 -18.03 36.25 15.79
CA GLY A 654 -17.50 34.96 16.22
C GLY A 654 -16.26 34.55 15.42
N LEU A 655 -16.36 34.59 14.08
CA LEU A 655 -15.27 34.27 13.15
C LEU A 655 -14.05 35.18 13.37
N LYS A 656 -14.28 36.49 13.49
CA LYS A 656 -13.24 37.48 13.80
C LYS A 656 -12.49 37.15 15.09
N HIS A 657 -13.22 36.74 16.14
CA HIS A 657 -12.66 36.56 17.47
C HIS A 657 -11.81 35.28 17.63
N ILE A 658 -11.93 34.29 16.72
CA ILE A 658 -11.19 33.02 16.78
C ILE A 658 -9.68 33.24 16.95
N HIS A 659 -9.07 34.11 16.13
CA HIS A 659 -7.64 34.36 16.20
C HIS A 659 -7.23 34.94 17.57
N GLN A 660 -7.96 35.94 18.06
CA GLN A 660 -7.68 36.61 19.34
C GLN A 660 -7.80 35.62 20.51
N GLN A 661 -8.84 34.78 20.52
CA GLN A 661 -9.03 33.76 21.54
C GLN A 661 -7.87 32.77 21.64
N LEU A 662 -7.37 32.32 20.49
CA LEU A 662 -6.23 31.40 20.43
C LEU A 662 -4.92 32.08 20.83
N TYR A 663 -4.75 33.35 20.43
CA TYR A 663 -3.59 34.16 20.78
C TYR A 663 -3.50 34.40 22.30
N ASP A 664 -4.58 34.90 22.93
CA ASP A 664 -4.62 35.22 24.35
C ASP A 664 -4.37 33.98 25.23
N ARG A 665 -4.81 32.80 24.76
CA ARG A 665 -4.60 31.51 25.42
C ARG A 665 -3.27 30.84 25.06
N GLN A 666 -2.42 31.50 24.27
CA GLN A 666 -1.11 30.99 23.81
C GLN A 666 -1.17 29.63 23.09
N LEU A 667 -2.24 29.37 22.33
CA LEU A 667 -2.53 28.07 21.72
C LEU A 667 -1.80 27.82 20.39
N TYR A 668 -0.92 28.73 19.95
CA TYR A 668 -0.06 28.57 18.76
C TYR A 668 1.31 27.94 19.07
N ARG A 669 1.54 27.48 20.31
CA ARG A 669 2.81 26.87 20.76
C ARG A 669 2.72 25.35 20.85
N GLY A 670 3.86 24.68 20.64
CA GLY A 670 3.99 23.22 20.73
C GLY A 670 3.19 22.47 19.65
N LEU A 671 3.00 21.16 19.87
CA LEU A 671 2.34 20.27 18.89
C LEU A 671 0.89 20.67 18.59
N GLY A 672 0.14 21.13 19.61
CA GLY A 672 -1.20 21.67 19.42
C GLY A 672 -1.19 22.97 18.60
N GLY A 673 -0.12 23.76 18.73
CA GLY A 673 0.10 24.98 17.98
C GLY A 673 0.30 24.77 16.49
N GLU A 674 0.95 23.68 16.08
CA GLU A 674 1.11 23.33 14.66
C GLU A 674 -0.27 23.20 13.97
N LEU A 675 -1.17 22.44 14.59
CA LEU A 675 -2.55 22.27 14.12
C LEU A 675 -3.31 23.61 14.10
N MET A 676 -3.22 24.41 15.16
CA MET A 676 -3.92 25.71 15.21
C MET A 676 -3.40 26.69 14.17
N ARG A 677 -2.09 26.75 13.91
CA ARG A 677 -1.50 27.60 12.88
C ARG A 677 -2.03 27.25 11.50
N GLN A 678 -2.03 25.96 11.15
CA GLN A 678 -2.62 25.48 9.90
C GLN A 678 -4.09 25.90 9.78
N ALA A 679 -4.90 25.57 10.79
CA ALA A 679 -6.34 25.80 10.76
C ALA A 679 -6.69 27.29 10.68
N VAL A 680 -5.97 28.16 11.39
CA VAL A 680 -6.21 29.60 11.33
C VAL A 680 -5.69 30.21 10.03
N CYS A 681 -4.60 29.72 9.44
CA CYS A 681 -4.22 30.15 8.08
C CYS A 681 -5.32 29.81 7.06
N VAL A 682 -5.87 28.59 7.11
CA VAL A 682 -7.03 28.21 6.28
C VAL A 682 -8.25 29.09 6.55
N LEU A 683 -8.50 29.45 7.81
CA LEU A 683 -9.54 30.41 8.18
C LEU A 683 -9.31 31.77 7.52
N ILE A 684 -8.11 32.34 7.66
CA ILE A 684 -7.74 33.64 7.10
C ILE A 684 -7.92 33.63 5.58
N GLU A 685 -7.44 32.59 4.90
CA GLU A 685 -7.61 32.42 3.45
C GLU A 685 -9.10 32.47 3.07
N ASN A 686 -9.92 31.61 3.69
CA ASN A 686 -11.33 31.50 3.34
C ASN A 686 -12.15 32.74 3.69
N LEU A 687 -11.87 33.42 4.81
CA LEU A 687 -12.56 34.65 5.18
C LEU A 687 -12.18 35.80 4.24
N SER A 688 -10.90 35.89 3.84
CA SER A 688 -10.42 36.89 2.89
C SER A 688 -11.03 36.66 1.50
N LEU A 689 -11.02 35.42 1.01
CA LEU A 689 -11.66 35.09 -0.27
C LEU A 689 -13.18 35.32 -0.25
N SER A 690 -13.80 35.21 0.94
CA SER A 690 -15.23 35.48 1.17
C SER A 690 -15.53 36.95 1.46
N LYS A 691 -14.55 37.85 1.27
CA LYS A 691 -14.71 39.31 1.40
C LYS A 691 -15.40 39.73 2.70
N MET A 692 -15.04 39.07 3.80
CA MET A 692 -15.63 39.38 5.10
C MET A 692 -15.32 40.84 5.48
N PRO A 693 -16.25 41.56 6.13
CA PRO A 693 -16.18 43.01 6.31
C PRO A 693 -15.20 43.43 7.42
N PHE A 694 -13.91 43.16 7.23
CA PHE A 694 -12.82 43.44 8.18
C PHE A 694 -11.81 44.48 7.67
N ARG A 695 -12.12 45.16 6.56
CA ARG A 695 -11.27 46.20 6.01
C ARG A 695 -11.09 47.35 7.03
N GLY A 696 -9.84 47.70 7.31
CA GLY A 696 -9.49 48.72 8.32
C GLY A 696 -9.60 48.25 9.77
N ASP A 697 -9.91 46.97 10.01
CA ASP A 697 -10.01 46.41 11.35
C ASP A 697 -8.64 45.93 11.87
N ILE A 698 -8.40 46.09 13.18
CA ILE A 698 -7.16 45.66 13.84
C ILE A 698 -6.86 44.17 13.69
N ILE A 699 -7.87 43.35 13.38
CA ILE A 699 -7.70 41.91 13.19
C ILE A 699 -6.79 41.58 12.01
N ILE A 700 -6.74 42.45 10.98
CA ILE A 700 -5.90 42.24 9.80
C ILE A 700 -4.41 42.25 10.18
N ASP A 701 -3.99 43.15 11.08
CA ASP A 701 -2.62 43.17 11.61
C ASP A 701 -2.33 41.89 12.43
N GLY A 702 -3.29 41.39 13.20
CA GLY A 702 -3.16 40.13 13.95
C GLY A 702 -3.02 38.89 13.04
N TRP A 703 -3.78 38.84 11.94
CA TRP A 703 -3.68 37.80 10.93
C TRP A 703 -2.33 37.86 10.20
N GLN A 704 -1.89 39.05 9.78
CA GLN A 704 -0.58 39.26 9.18
C GLN A 704 0.56 38.83 10.12
N TRP A 705 0.45 39.19 11.41
CA TRP A 705 1.41 38.75 12.43
C TRP A 705 1.48 37.22 12.52
N LEU A 706 0.33 36.53 12.58
CA LEU A 706 0.30 35.07 12.69
C LEU A 706 0.95 34.40 11.47
N ILE A 707 0.68 34.90 10.27
CA ILE A 707 1.28 34.41 9.03
C ILE A 707 2.81 34.58 9.10
N ASN A 708 3.28 35.78 9.41
CA ASN A 708 4.71 36.08 9.48
C ASN A 708 5.41 35.25 10.57
N ASP A 709 4.81 35.14 11.75
CA ASP A 709 5.32 34.33 12.85
C ASP A 709 5.34 32.83 12.50
N THR A 710 4.35 32.35 11.75
CA THR A 710 4.31 30.96 11.28
C THR A 710 5.42 30.68 10.27
N LEU A 711 5.65 31.55 9.30
CA LEU A 711 6.72 31.41 8.31
C LEU A 711 8.12 31.49 8.95
N ARG A 712 8.33 32.42 9.89
CA ARG A 712 9.62 32.58 10.59
C ARG A 712 9.97 31.38 11.47
N ASN A 713 8.97 30.76 12.10
CA ASN A 713 9.16 29.63 13.02
C ASN A 713 8.96 28.25 12.39
N LEU A 714 8.96 28.12 11.05
CA LEU A 714 8.80 26.83 10.37
C LEU A 714 9.84 25.77 10.79
N HIS A 715 11.03 26.20 11.24
CA HIS A 715 12.08 25.31 11.74
C HIS A 715 11.70 24.60 13.05
N LEU A 716 10.78 25.17 13.85
CA LEU A 716 10.26 24.57 15.08
C LEU A 716 9.11 23.59 14.83
N ILE A 717 8.60 23.52 13.60
CA ILE A 717 7.48 22.66 13.21
C ILE A 717 8.01 21.30 12.78
N SER A 718 7.31 20.25 13.23
CA SER A 718 7.57 18.86 12.85
C SER A 718 7.66 18.68 11.33
N SER A 719 8.58 17.83 10.87
CA SER A 719 8.84 17.62 9.43
C SER A 719 7.60 17.21 8.64
N HIS A 720 6.70 16.44 9.24
CA HIS A 720 5.47 15.96 8.60
C HIS A 720 4.44 17.08 8.36
N SER A 721 4.27 18.02 9.29
CA SER A 721 3.28 19.10 9.18
C SER A 721 3.82 20.35 8.47
N ARG A 722 5.15 20.50 8.40
CA ARG A 722 5.83 21.71 7.94
C ARG A 722 5.40 22.18 6.55
N GLN A 723 5.29 21.25 5.59
CA GLN A 723 4.91 21.61 4.22
C GLN A 723 3.47 22.10 4.15
N GLN A 724 2.53 21.42 4.82
CA GLN A 724 1.11 21.78 4.86
C GLN A 724 0.90 23.16 5.51
N ILE A 725 1.60 23.43 6.61
CA ILE A 725 1.52 24.73 7.31
C ILE A 725 2.12 25.86 6.47
N LYS A 726 3.27 25.61 5.82
CA LYS A 726 3.89 26.59 4.91
C LYS A 726 2.96 26.94 3.75
N GLU A 727 2.34 25.95 3.12
CA GLU A 727 1.38 26.17 2.03
C GLU A 727 0.14 26.95 2.50
N ALA A 728 -0.46 26.55 3.63
CA ALA A 728 -1.61 27.25 4.21
C ALA A 728 -1.28 28.72 4.54
N ALA A 729 -0.12 29.00 5.12
CA ALA A 729 0.31 30.36 5.44
C ALA A 729 0.52 31.23 4.19
N VAL A 730 1.10 30.67 3.12
CA VAL A 730 1.32 31.39 1.85
C VAL A 730 0.00 31.67 1.13
N LEU A 731 -0.95 30.73 1.13
CA LEU A 731 -2.29 30.95 0.57
C LEU A 731 -3.09 31.98 1.37
N ALA A 732 -3.02 31.90 2.70
CA ALA A 732 -3.62 32.88 3.60
C ALA A 732 -3.10 34.30 3.32
N LEU A 733 -1.78 34.44 3.15
CA LEU A 733 -1.14 35.72 2.81
C LEU A 733 -1.68 36.27 1.48
N ALA A 734 -1.67 35.45 0.43
CA ALA A 734 -2.09 35.88 -0.90
C ALA A 734 -3.54 36.41 -0.89
N ALA A 735 -4.43 35.68 -0.22
CA ALA A 735 -5.83 36.05 -0.08
C ALA A 735 -6.01 37.31 0.78
N LEU A 736 -5.31 37.39 1.93
CA LEU A 736 -5.36 38.53 2.84
C LEU A 736 -4.88 39.81 2.16
N CYS A 737 -3.73 39.76 1.49
CA CYS A 737 -3.20 40.92 0.78
C CYS A 737 -4.16 41.36 -0.32
N SER A 738 -4.66 40.42 -1.13
CA SER A 738 -5.55 40.75 -2.26
C SER A 738 -6.85 41.42 -1.81
N GLU A 739 -7.43 41.00 -0.69
CA GLU A 739 -8.71 41.54 -0.22
C GLU A 739 -8.55 42.81 0.63
N TYR A 740 -7.56 42.87 1.51
CA TYR A 740 -7.50 43.90 2.55
C TYR A 740 -6.41 44.97 2.34
N TYR A 741 -5.39 44.71 1.52
CA TYR A 741 -4.29 45.66 1.30
C TYR A 741 -4.40 46.47 -0.01
N ALA A 742 -5.34 46.11 -0.89
CA ALA A 742 -5.69 46.95 -2.03
C ALA A 742 -6.53 48.15 -1.59
N LEU A 743 -6.12 49.37 -1.93
CA LEU A 743 -6.95 50.58 -1.80
C LEU A 743 -8.18 50.51 -2.72
N GLU A 744 -9.16 51.40 -2.53
CA GLU A 744 -10.33 51.49 -3.43
C GLU A 744 -9.93 51.77 -4.89
N THR A 745 -8.79 52.41 -5.10
CA THR A 745 -8.19 52.66 -6.41
C THR A 745 -7.57 51.41 -7.05
N GLY A 746 -7.46 50.30 -6.31
CA GLY A 746 -6.75 49.08 -6.71
C GLY A 746 -5.22 49.14 -6.56
N GLU A 747 -4.69 50.22 -5.99
CA GLU A 747 -3.26 50.38 -5.70
C GLU A 747 -2.92 49.96 -4.26
N ALA A 748 -1.63 49.74 -3.97
CA ALA A 748 -1.18 49.49 -2.61
C ALA A 748 -1.15 50.79 -1.80
N ASP A 749 -1.37 50.70 -0.48
CA ASP A 749 -0.88 51.73 0.44
C ASP A 749 0.68 51.73 0.40
N PRO A 750 1.33 52.83 -0.02
CA PRO A 750 2.79 52.87 -0.17
C PRO A 750 3.55 52.57 1.13
N ALA A 751 3.01 52.97 2.29
CA ALA A 751 3.67 52.73 3.56
C ALA A 751 3.65 51.25 3.93
N ARG A 752 2.51 50.59 3.72
CA ARG A 752 2.33 49.14 3.98
C ARG A 752 3.09 48.29 2.96
N GLN A 753 3.11 48.70 1.69
CA GLN A 753 3.91 48.04 0.66
C GLN A 753 5.39 48.04 1.04
N GLU A 754 5.93 49.20 1.44
CA GLU A 754 7.33 49.33 1.83
C GLU A 754 7.65 48.48 3.07
N GLU A 755 6.82 48.58 4.12
CA GLU A 755 6.98 47.82 5.35
C GLU A 755 7.05 46.30 5.09
N LEU A 756 6.08 45.77 4.33
CA LEU A 756 5.96 44.35 4.05
C LEU A 756 7.13 43.82 3.21
N ILE A 757 7.50 44.54 2.15
CA ILE A 757 8.59 44.12 1.24
C ILE A 757 9.93 44.18 1.95
N GLN A 758 10.23 45.27 2.68
CA GLN A 758 11.48 45.37 3.44
C GLN A 758 11.60 44.25 4.46
N GLN A 759 10.51 43.94 5.19
CA GLN A 759 10.51 42.86 6.17
C GLN A 759 10.79 41.50 5.50
N TYR A 760 10.10 41.19 4.40
CA TYR A 760 10.24 39.88 3.75
C TYR A 760 11.61 39.70 3.11
N LEU A 761 12.17 40.76 2.51
CA LEU A 761 13.54 40.76 2.00
C LEU A 761 14.57 40.57 3.11
N ALA A 762 14.36 41.15 4.29
CA ALA A 762 15.23 40.92 5.44
C ALA A 762 15.17 39.46 5.93
N ASP A 763 13.97 38.86 5.97
CA ASP A 763 13.80 37.47 6.37
C ASP A 763 14.37 36.46 5.35
N LEU A 764 14.62 36.85 4.08
CA LEU A 764 15.38 36.04 3.13
C LEU A 764 16.86 35.84 3.54
N GLN A 765 17.38 36.69 4.43
CA GLN A 765 18.74 36.60 4.98
C GLN A 765 18.78 35.85 6.32
N SER A 766 17.67 35.23 6.75
CA SER A 766 17.60 34.47 8.00
C SER A 766 18.67 33.35 8.05
N PRO A 767 19.28 33.04 9.21
CA PRO A 767 20.14 31.87 9.33
C PRO A 767 19.37 30.54 9.23
N GLU A 768 18.03 30.57 9.30
CA GLU A 768 17.19 29.39 9.27
C GLU A 768 16.65 29.10 7.86
N GLU A 769 17.05 27.97 7.25
CA GLU A 769 16.64 27.57 5.89
C GLU A 769 15.13 27.63 5.69
N MET A 770 14.37 27.12 6.66
CA MET A 770 12.91 27.02 6.54
C MET A 770 12.22 28.38 6.58
N ALA A 771 12.79 29.37 7.28
CA ALA A 771 12.29 30.74 7.23
C ALA A 771 12.48 31.31 5.82
N ARG A 772 13.68 31.15 5.23
CA ARG A 772 13.95 31.57 3.85
C ARG A 772 13.00 30.90 2.85
N CYS A 773 12.71 29.61 3.02
CA CYS A 773 11.72 28.90 2.20
C CYS A 773 10.34 29.57 2.29
N GLY A 774 9.87 29.86 3.51
CA GLY A 774 8.57 30.47 3.76
C GLY A 774 8.45 31.86 3.13
N PHE A 775 9.42 32.73 3.39
CA PHE A 775 9.40 34.11 2.88
C PHE A 775 9.70 34.22 1.37
N SER A 776 10.46 33.28 0.81
CA SER A 776 10.58 33.16 -0.65
C SER A 776 9.21 32.94 -1.29
N LEU A 777 8.47 31.93 -0.82
CA LEU A 777 7.14 31.63 -1.35
C LEU A 777 6.12 32.74 -1.04
N ALA A 778 6.25 33.43 0.10
CA ALA A 778 5.42 34.57 0.45
C ALA A 778 5.58 35.73 -0.55
N LEU A 779 6.82 36.12 -0.87
CA LEU A 779 7.10 37.11 -1.93
C LEU A 779 6.54 36.65 -3.28
N GLY A 780 6.71 35.37 -3.59
CA GLY A 780 6.14 34.74 -4.78
C GLY A 780 4.62 34.75 -4.87
N ALA A 781 3.91 34.99 -3.75
CA ALA A 781 2.46 34.96 -3.67
C ALA A 781 1.82 36.35 -3.53
N LEU A 782 2.63 37.42 -3.49
CA LEU A 782 2.12 38.79 -3.40
C LEU A 782 1.37 39.17 -4.68
N PRO A 783 0.21 39.85 -4.58
CA PRO A 783 -0.52 40.35 -5.73
C PRO A 783 0.24 41.45 -6.48
N ARG A 784 -0.06 41.61 -7.77
CA ARG A 784 0.62 42.54 -8.69
C ARG A 784 0.75 43.97 -8.15
N PHE A 785 -0.29 44.50 -7.51
CA PHE A 785 -0.30 45.87 -7.00
C PHE A 785 0.72 46.09 -5.86
N LEU A 786 1.07 45.04 -5.09
CA LEU A 786 2.13 45.10 -4.09
C LEU A 786 3.54 44.96 -4.71
N LEU A 787 3.67 44.38 -5.89
CA LEU A 787 4.97 44.23 -6.56
C LEU A 787 5.35 45.45 -7.43
N LYS A 788 4.34 46.25 -7.84
CA LYS A 788 4.52 47.43 -8.68
C LYS A 788 5.47 48.44 -8.04
N GLY A 789 6.54 48.82 -8.74
CA GLY A 789 7.56 49.77 -8.27
C GLY A 789 8.64 49.15 -7.37
N ARG A 790 8.63 47.83 -7.20
CA ARG A 790 9.55 47.08 -6.31
C ARG A 790 10.04 45.77 -6.93
N LEU A 791 9.69 45.48 -8.19
CA LEU A 791 9.97 44.20 -8.83
C LEU A 791 11.47 43.88 -8.89
N GLN A 792 12.33 44.85 -9.22
CA GLN A 792 13.77 44.58 -9.29
C GLN A 792 14.35 44.21 -7.92
N GLN A 793 13.89 44.88 -6.86
CA GLN A 793 14.33 44.60 -5.48
C GLN A 793 13.93 43.17 -5.06
N VAL A 794 12.70 42.78 -5.37
CA VAL A 794 12.18 41.42 -5.08
C VAL A 794 12.95 40.36 -5.86
N LEU A 795 13.15 40.55 -7.17
CA LEU A 795 13.89 39.61 -8.00
C LEU A 795 15.37 39.51 -7.59
N ALA A 796 15.99 40.62 -7.21
CA ALA A 796 17.37 40.63 -6.71
C ALA A 796 17.49 39.87 -5.38
N GLY A 797 16.56 40.09 -4.44
CA GLY A 797 16.52 39.38 -3.16
C GLY A 797 16.33 37.87 -3.33
N LEU A 798 15.36 37.46 -4.15
CA LEU A 798 15.13 36.04 -4.46
C LEU A 798 16.32 35.43 -5.22
N GLY A 799 16.90 36.17 -6.16
CA GLY A 799 18.10 35.76 -6.89
C GLY A 799 19.29 35.52 -5.97
N ALA A 800 19.50 36.39 -4.97
CA ALA A 800 20.57 36.21 -3.98
C ALA A 800 20.41 34.91 -3.18
N VAL A 801 19.18 34.50 -2.86
CA VAL A 801 18.92 33.21 -2.17
C VAL A 801 19.35 32.01 -3.01
N THR A 802 19.30 32.09 -4.34
CA THR A 802 19.66 30.99 -5.23
C THR A 802 21.18 30.73 -5.33
N VAL A 803 22.01 31.66 -4.84
CA VAL A 803 23.46 31.54 -4.89
C VAL A 803 23.97 30.60 -3.80
N ILE A 804 24.88 29.70 -4.16
CA ILE A 804 25.51 28.79 -3.19
C ILE A 804 26.63 29.53 -2.47
N CYS A 805 26.47 29.76 -1.17
CA CYS A 805 27.49 30.32 -0.27
C CYS A 805 28.02 29.23 0.68
N PRO A 806 29.29 29.31 1.15
CA PRO A 806 29.87 28.33 2.08
C PRO A 806 29.04 28.08 3.34
N GLU A 807 28.36 29.11 3.85
CA GLU A 807 27.55 29.06 5.06
C GLU A 807 26.21 28.35 4.84
N ASP A 808 25.68 28.39 3.62
CA ASP A 808 24.32 27.94 3.26
C ASP A 808 24.33 26.83 2.20
N VAL A 809 25.45 26.12 2.03
CA VAL A 809 25.59 25.08 0.98
C VAL A 809 24.45 24.07 1.05
N SER A 810 24.08 23.63 2.25
CA SER A 810 23.00 22.65 2.47
C SER A 810 21.59 23.19 2.23
N PHE A 811 21.39 24.50 1.98
CA PHE A 811 20.07 25.13 1.90
C PHE A 811 19.38 24.95 0.53
N ALA A 812 19.38 23.71 0.03
CA ALA A 812 18.80 23.38 -1.28
C ALA A 812 17.28 23.62 -1.32
N GLU A 813 16.56 23.48 -0.21
CA GLU A 813 15.11 23.71 -0.19
C GLU A 813 14.78 25.21 -0.31
N SER A 814 15.59 26.06 0.31
CA SER A 814 15.48 27.51 0.17
C SER A 814 15.70 27.95 -1.27
N ARG A 815 16.74 27.43 -1.93
CA ARG A 815 17.03 27.74 -3.35
C ARG A 815 15.90 27.28 -4.26
N ARG A 816 15.39 26.06 -4.05
CA ARG A 816 14.22 25.52 -4.75
C ARG A 816 13.01 26.45 -4.63
N ASP A 817 12.69 26.89 -3.41
CA ASP A 817 11.49 27.70 -3.16
C ASP A 817 11.65 29.15 -3.65
N ALA A 818 12.87 29.70 -3.67
CA ALA A 818 13.18 30.98 -4.33
C ALA A 818 12.98 30.92 -5.85
N LEU A 819 13.37 29.83 -6.51
CA LEU A 819 13.14 29.65 -7.96
C LEU A 819 11.65 29.57 -8.31
N LYS A 820 10.87 28.87 -7.48
CA LYS A 820 9.41 28.84 -7.61
C LYS A 820 8.81 30.23 -7.43
N ALA A 821 9.32 31.00 -6.47
CA ALA A 821 8.87 32.36 -6.22
C ALA A 821 9.19 33.31 -7.39
N ILE A 822 10.38 33.22 -7.98
CA ILE A 822 10.76 33.99 -9.18
C ILE A 822 9.78 33.71 -10.33
N SER A 823 9.48 32.44 -10.61
CA SER A 823 8.51 32.07 -11.66
C SER A 823 7.13 32.69 -11.40
N ARG A 824 6.61 32.54 -10.16
CA ARG A 824 5.30 33.08 -9.78
C ARG A 824 5.26 34.60 -9.84
N VAL A 825 6.31 35.30 -9.41
CA VAL A 825 6.42 36.75 -9.53
C VAL A 825 6.32 37.17 -11.00
N CYS A 826 7.05 36.50 -11.90
CA CYS A 826 6.99 36.78 -13.34
C CYS A 826 5.57 36.59 -13.90
N GLN A 827 4.89 35.50 -13.53
CA GLN A 827 3.50 35.25 -13.94
C GLN A 827 2.53 36.31 -13.40
N THR A 828 2.71 36.76 -12.16
CA THR A 828 1.84 37.74 -11.51
C THR A 828 1.98 39.14 -12.11
N VAL A 829 3.21 39.59 -12.39
CA VAL A 829 3.44 40.93 -12.96
C VAL A 829 3.17 41.00 -14.46
N GLY A 830 3.28 39.87 -15.15
CA GLY A 830 3.13 39.75 -16.61
C GLY A 830 4.31 40.34 -17.38
N VAL A 831 4.20 40.31 -18.71
CA VAL A 831 5.26 40.75 -19.61
C VAL A 831 4.81 41.96 -20.44
N ARG A 832 5.72 42.91 -20.66
CA ARG A 832 5.48 44.01 -21.62
C ARG A 832 6.80 44.57 -22.15
N ALA A 833 6.99 44.51 -23.48
CA ALA A 833 8.09 45.20 -24.15
C ALA A 833 8.02 46.72 -23.93
N GLY A 834 9.16 47.34 -23.62
CA GLY A 834 9.23 48.77 -23.27
C GLY A 834 8.53 49.16 -21.95
N GLY A 835 8.14 48.17 -21.14
CA GLY A 835 7.60 48.40 -19.80
C GLY A 835 8.68 48.78 -18.78
N ALA A 836 8.27 49.42 -17.68
CA ALA A 836 9.21 49.74 -16.60
C ALA A 836 9.70 48.45 -15.90
N PRO A 837 11.02 48.29 -15.70
CA PRO A 837 11.60 47.05 -15.16
C PRO A 837 11.23 46.78 -13.70
N ASP A 838 10.72 47.80 -13.00
CA ASP A 838 10.21 47.70 -11.63
C ASP A 838 8.72 47.33 -11.55
N GLU A 839 8.02 47.18 -12.68
CA GLU A 839 6.59 46.84 -12.71
C GLU A 839 6.26 45.55 -13.46
N VAL A 840 7.04 45.19 -14.48
CA VAL A 840 6.77 44.07 -15.39
C VAL A 840 8.06 43.40 -15.84
N VAL A 841 7.96 42.19 -16.41
CA VAL A 841 9.08 41.57 -17.11
C VAL A 841 9.25 42.25 -18.47
N CYS A 842 10.45 42.75 -18.76
CA CYS A 842 10.81 43.49 -19.98
C CYS A 842 12.26 43.21 -20.39
N GLU A 843 12.72 43.86 -21.47
CA GLU A 843 14.06 43.71 -22.06
C GLU A 843 15.19 43.92 -21.04
N GLU A 844 15.01 44.84 -20.09
CA GLU A 844 16.04 45.23 -19.12
C GLU A 844 16.27 44.18 -18.03
N ASN A 845 15.24 43.40 -17.65
CA ASN A 845 15.32 42.45 -16.54
C ASN A 845 15.26 40.97 -16.97
N VAL A 846 14.66 40.64 -18.11
CA VAL A 846 14.43 39.25 -18.55
C VAL A 846 15.72 38.45 -18.68
N SER A 847 16.79 39.08 -19.16
CA SER A 847 18.10 38.45 -19.31
C SER A 847 18.70 38.01 -17.96
N GLN A 848 18.53 38.81 -16.90
CA GLN A 848 19.00 38.48 -15.57
C GLN A 848 18.17 37.35 -14.93
N ILE A 849 16.86 37.30 -15.21
CA ILE A 849 15.98 36.24 -14.75
C ILE A 849 16.43 34.90 -15.37
N TYR A 850 16.60 34.85 -16.70
CA TYR A 850 17.10 33.64 -17.38
C TYR A 850 18.47 33.20 -16.86
N ARG A 851 19.42 34.13 -16.66
CA ARG A 851 20.74 33.81 -16.08
C ARG A 851 20.62 33.14 -14.71
N THR A 852 19.75 33.68 -13.84
CA THR A 852 19.53 33.13 -12.50
C THR A 852 18.97 31.70 -12.57
N LEU A 853 17.94 31.48 -13.40
CA LEU A 853 17.32 30.17 -13.57
C LEU A 853 18.27 29.13 -14.22
N LEU A 854 18.99 29.51 -15.27
CA LEU A 854 19.97 28.65 -15.95
C LEU A 854 21.16 28.30 -15.05
N GLY A 855 21.63 29.24 -14.23
CA GLY A 855 22.69 28.99 -13.25
C GLY A 855 22.33 27.86 -12.28
N CYS A 856 21.06 27.80 -11.87
CA CYS A 856 20.57 26.79 -10.92
C CYS A 856 20.48 25.37 -11.49
N LEU A 857 20.55 25.17 -12.82
CA LEU A 857 20.69 23.84 -13.41
C LEU A 857 22.04 23.18 -13.12
N HIS A 858 22.98 23.94 -12.54
CA HIS A 858 24.31 23.47 -12.13
C HIS A 858 24.40 23.18 -10.63
N ASP A 859 23.30 23.26 -9.88
CA ASP A 859 23.29 22.90 -8.47
C ASP A 859 23.31 21.37 -8.30
N TYR A 860 24.46 20.82 -7.91
CA TYR A 860 24.66 19.40 -7.61
C TYR A 860 25.03 19.17 -6.15
N THR A 861 24.48 20.00 -5.27
CA THR A 861 24.68 19.89 -3.82
C THR A 861 24.22 18.51 -3.34
N THR A 862 25.06 17.88 -2.51
CA THR A 862 24.76 16.59 -1.89
C THR A 862 24.77 16.70 -0.36
N ASP A 863 23.82 16.05 0.30
CA ASP A 863 23.80 15.84 1.75
C ASP A 863 23.60 14.34 2.08
N SER A 864 23.27 14.02 3.33
CA SER A 864 23.01 12.64 3.78
C SER A 864 21.83 11.95 3.05
N ARG A 865 20.95 12.72 2.41
CA ARG A 865 19.81 12.25 1.60
C ARG A 865 20.19 12.01 0.13
N GLY A 866 21.42 12.33 -0.27
CA GLY A 866 21.91 12.21 -1.64
C GLY A 866 21.97 13.56 -2.36
N ASP A 867 21.65 13.58 -3.66
CA ASP A 867 21.65 14.80 -4.50
C ASP A 867 20.40 15.65 -4.21
N VAL A 868 20.49 16.50 -3.18
CA VAL A 868 19.44 17.48 -2.84
C VAL A 868 19.39 18.66 -3.81
N GLY A 869 20.48 18.92 -4.54
CA GLY A 869 20.51 19.85 -5.67
C GLY A 869 19.51 19.47 -6.77
N ALA A 870 19.13 18.19 -6.89
CA ALA A 870 18.10 17.74 -7.82
C ALA A 870 16.77 18.50 -7.65
N TRP A 871 16.40 18.89 -6.41
CA TRP A 871 15.18 19.68 -6.17
C TRP A 871 15.28 21.09 -6.74
N VAL A 872 16.48 21.68 -6.68
CA VAL A 872 16.78 23.00 -7.24
C VAL A 872 16.72 22.94 -8.76
N ARG A 873 17.32 21.90 -9.37
CA ARG A 873 17.30 21.69 -10.83
C ARG A 873 15.89 21.42 -11.35
N GLU A 874 15.08 20.62 -10.64
CA GLU A 874 13.65 20.42 -10.98
C GLU A 874 12.87 21.74 -10.95
N ALA A 875 13.05 22.56 -9.90
CA ALA A 875 12.41 23.86 -9.81
C ALA A 875 12.89 24.83 -10.90
N ALA A 876 14.19 24.87 -11.20
CA ALA A 876 14.76 25.68 -12.26
C ALA A 876 14.19 25.32 -13.64
N MET A 877 14.09 24.02 -13.96
CA MET A 877 13.49 23.57 -15.23
C MET A 877 12.02 23.98 -15.35
N THR A 878 11.22 23.83 -14.27
CA THR A 878 9.83 24.30 -14.26
C THR A 878 9.74 25.81 -14.43
N SER A 879 10.55 26.58 -13.70
CA SER A 879 10.56 28.05 -13.80
C SER A 879 11.01 28.55 -15.17
N LEU A 880 11.97 27.87 -15.81
CA LEU A 880 12.38 28.15 -17.19
C LEU A 880 11.24 27.87 -18.16
N MET A 881 10.54 26.74 -17.98
CA MET A 881 9.38 26.39 -18.79
C MET A 881 8.29 27.46 -18.68
N ASP A 882 7.90 27.80 -17.45
CA ASP A 882 6.84 28.77 -17.16
C ASP A 882 7.16 30.15 -17.77
N LEU A 883 8.38 30.65 -17.56
CA LEU A 883 8.82 31.95 -18.08
C LEU A 883 8.87 31.94 -19.62
N THR A 884 9.41 30.89 -20.22
CA THR A 884 9.52 30.78 -21.68
C THR A 884 8.15 30.69 -22.34
N LEU A 885 7.20 29.96 -21.74
CA LEU A 885 5.83 29.87 -22.23
C LEU A 885 5.07 31.19 -22.04
N LEU A 886 5.28 31.90 -20.93
CA LEU A 886 4.69 33.21 -20.69
C LEU A 886 5.15 34.22 -21.76
N LEU A 887 6.47 34.33 -21.97
CA LEU A 887 7.06 35.20 -22.98
C LEU A 887 6.61 34.79 -24.39
N GLY A 888 6.61 33.48 -24.71
CA GLY A 888 6.21 33.00 -26.04
C GLY A 888 4.75 33.28 -26.39
N ARG A 889 3.87 33.37 -25.38
CA ARG A 889 2.44 33.72 -25.54
C ARG A 889 2.22 35.23 -25.64
N GLU A 890 2.93 36.03 -24.85
CA GLU A 890 2.65 37.46 -24.73
C GLU A 890 3.58 38.34 -25.59
N GLN A 891 4.89 38.11 -25.56
CA GLN A 891 5.93 38.93 -26.20
C GLN A 891 7.12 38.05 -26.66
N PRO A 892 6.95 37.21 -27.71
CA PRO A 892 7.97 36.25 -28.16
C PRO A 892 9.31 36.89 -28.57
N GLU A 893 9.29 38.16 -28.98
CA GLU A 893 10.46 38.97 -29.34
C GLU A 893 11.47 39.15 -28.19
N LEU A 894 11.05 38.97 -26.93
CA LEU A 894 11.93 39.04 -25.76
C LEU A 894 12.74 37.76 -25.53
N ILE A 895 12.47 36.70 -26.30
CA ILE A 895 13.21 35.44 -26.22
C ILE A 895 14.37 35.48 -27.22
N GLU A 896 15.58 35.78 -26.72
CA GLU A 896 16.78 35.71 -27.56
C GLU A 896 17.06 34.27 -28.02
N ALA A 897 17.54 34.12 -29.26
CA ALA A 897 17.89 32.82 -29.83
C ALA A 897 18.96 32.06 -29.02
N SER A 898 19.95 32.80 -28.50
CA SER A 898 20.99 32.29 -27.61
C SER A 898 20.41 31.68 -26.32
N VAL A 899 19.46 32.37 -25.71
CA VAL A 899 18.79 31.95 -24.48
C VAL A 899 17.91 30.73 -24.74
N CYS A 900 17.10 30.72 -25.80
CA CYS A 900 16.26 29.58 -26.15
C CYS A 900 17.11 28.31 -26.40
N GLN A 901 18.22 28.45 -27.13
CA GLN A 901 19.17 27.36 -27.32
C GLN A 901 19.74 26.87 -25.98
N GLN A 902 20.17 27.76 -25.08
CA GLN A 902 20.67 27.37 -23.75
C GLN A 902 19.62 26.62 -22.94
N VAL A 903 18.37 27.10 -22.90
CA VAL A 903 17.27 26.43 -22.19
C VAL A 903 17.08 25.01 -22.73
N MET A 904 16.93 24.86 -24.05
CA MET A 904 16.70 23.56 -24.66
C MET A 904 17.88 22.60 -24.44
N CYS A 905 19.11 23.07 -24.55
CA CYS A 905 20.31 22.25 -24.37
C CYS A 905 20.51 21.82 -22.91
N CYS A 906 20.34 22.72 -21.94
CA CYS A 906 20.50 22.38 -20.54
C CYS A 906 19.38 21.45 -20.05
N VAL A 907 18.15 21.59 -20.53
CA VAL A 907 17.07 20.63 -20.24
C VAL A 907 17.37 19.26 -20.85
N ALA A 908 17.88 19.20 -22.09
CA ALA A 908 18.31 17.95 -22.72
C ALA A 908 19.45 17.25 -21.95
N GLN A 909 20.37 18.01 -21.35
CA GLN A 909 21.38 17.47 -20.43
C GLN A 909 20.71 16.79 -19.23
N GLN A 910 19.79 17.47 -18.55
CA GLN A 910 19.10 16.90 -17.37
C GLN A 910 18.30 15.64 -17.75
N ALA A 911 17.71 15.59 -18.94
CA ALA A 911 17.06 14.39 -19.47
C ALA A 911 18.07 13.24 -19.70
N SER A 912 19.33 13.55 -19.96
CA SER A 912 20.37 12.56 -20.22
C SER A 912 21.06 12.03 -18.93
N GLU A 913 20.73 12.58 -17.76
CA GLU A 913 21.36 12.24 -16.48
C GLU A 913 20.74 11.01 -15.76
N LYS A 914 21.43 10.59 -14.69
CA LYS A 914 21.23 9.28 -14.04
C LYS A 914 19.98 9.16 -13.16
N ILE A 915 19.39 10.26 -12.71
CA ILE A 915 18.26 10.25 -11.75
C ILE A 915 16.93 10.15 -12.52
N ASP A 916 16.20 9.06 -12.31
CA ASP A 916 14.98 8.74 -13.07
C ASP A 916 13.92 9.84 -13.02
N ARG A 917 13.64 10.36 -11.83
CA ARG A 917 12.66 11.43 -11.62
C ARG A 917 13.05 12.73 -12.32
N VAL A 918 14.31 13.15 -12.18
CA VAL A 918 14.83 14.38 -12.82
C VAL A 918 14.78 14.23 -14.34
N ARG A 919 15.17 13.07 -14.86
CA ARG A 919 15.11 12.76 -16.29
C ARG A 919 13.68 12.83 -16.83
N ALA A 920 12.73 12.23 -16.13
CA ALA A 920 11.33 12.26 -16.53
C ALA A 920 10.76 13.69 -16.52
N HIS A 921 11.10 14.47 -15.49
CA HIS A 921 10.72 15.88 -15.40
C HIS A 921 11.33 16.73 -16.53
N ALA A 922 12.62 16.55 -16.81
CA ALA A 922 13.33 17.23 -17.89
C ALA A 922 12.75 16.89 -19.27
N ALA A 923 12.44 15.61 -19.53
CA ALA A 923 11.79 15.20 -20.76
C ALA A 923 10.40 15.83 -20.92
N CYS A 924 9.61 15.90 -19.83
CA CYS A 924 8.32 16.58 -19.83
C CYS A 924 8.46 18.07 -20.16
N VAL A 925 9.41 18.78 -19.54
CA VAL A 925 9.69 20.20 -19.81
C VAL A 925 10.15 20.40 -21.26
N PHE A 926 11.10 19.60 -21.75
CA PHE A 926 11.59 19.66 -23.12
C PHE A 926 10.45 19.52 -24.14
N MET A 927 9.58 18.53 -23.92
CA MET A 927 8.43 18.27 -24.77
C MET A 927 7.39 19.39 -24.72
N THR A 928 7.14 19.95 -23.53
CA THR A 928 6.18 21.03 -23.35
C THR A 928 6.62 22.31 -24.07
N LEU A 929 7.94 22.60 -24.08
CA LEU A 929 8.49 23.73 -24.83
C LEU A 929 8.49 23.49 -26.35
N LEU A 930 8.73 22.25 -26.79
CA LEU A 930 8.69 21.88 -28.20
C LEU A 930 7.27 21.95 -28.77
N HIS A 931 6.29 21.37 -28.06
CA HIS A 931 4.89 21.23 -28.47
C HIS A 931 3.94 22.16 -27.72
N SER A 932 4.39 23.39 -27.42
CA SER A 932 3.64 24.36 -26.64
C SER A 932 2.25 24.63 -27.24
N ASP A 933 1.21 24.57 -26.40
CA ASP A 933 -0.15 24.90 -26.82
C ASP A 933 -0.31 26.41 -27.02
N GLY A 934 -0.67 26.80 -28.24
CA GLY A 934 -0.86 28.20 -28.66
C GLY A 934 0.27 28.69 -29.57
N SER A 935 0.96 29.77 -29.16
CA SER A 935 2.09 30.35 -29.89
C SER A 935 3.33 29.45 -29.75
N PRO A 936 3.99 29.05 -30.86
CA PRO A 936 5.22 28.27 -30.80
C PRO A 936 6.33 29.05 -30.11
N VAL A 937 7.09 28.40 -29.21
CA VAL A 937 8.32 28.99 -28.67
C VAL A 937 9.28 29.29 -29.84
N PRO A 938 9.72 30.55 -30.02
CA PRO A 938 10.59 30.94 -31.11
C PRO A 938 12.02 30.41 -30.91
N HIS A 939 12.80 30.36 -31.99
CA HIS A 939 14.23 30.04 -31.98
C HIS A 939 14.63 28.66 -31.41
N VAL A 940 13.69 27.72 -31.25
CA VAL A 940 14.02 26.33 -30.87
C VAL A 940 14.96 25.72 -31.91
N PRO A 941 16.20 25.35 -31.55
CA PRO A 941 17.18 24.89 -32.52
C PRO A 941 16.79 23.52 -33.06
N HIS A 942 16.91 23.31 -34.37
CA HIS A 942 16.55 22.05 -35.04
C HIS A 942 15.08 21.61 -34.82
N ARG A 943 14.14 22.56 -34.68
CA ARG A 943 12.72 22.26 -34.39
C ARG A 943 12.12 21.16 -35.27
N GLY A 944 12.34 21.22 -36.59
CA GLY A 944 11.76 20.25 -37.53
C GLY A 944 12.28 18.82 -37.34
N GLU A 945 13.56 18.66 -36.97
CA GLU A 945 14.13 17.37 -36.61
C GLU A 945 13.64 16.90 -35.23
N LEU A 946 13.54 17.80 -34.26
CA LEU A 946 13.05 17.49 -32.92
C LEU A 946 11.61 17.01 -32.92
N GLU A 947 10.72 17.63 -33.68
CA GLU A 947 9.31 17.22 -33.79
C GLU A 947 9.17 15.81 -34.39
N LYS A 948 10.14 15.36 -35.19
CA LYS A 948 10.19 13.98 -35.71
C LYS A 948 10.75 13.00 -34.68
N LEU A 949 11.81 13.39 -33.96
CA LEU A 949 12.44 12.54 -32.94
C LEU A 949 11.54 12.34 -31.71
N PHE A 950 10.80 13.40 -31.38
CA PHE A 950 9.91 13.46 -30.23
C PHE A 950 8.52 13.96 -30.66
N PRO A 951 7.70 13.11 -31.29
CA PRO A 951 6.35 13.47 -31.68
C PRO A 951 5.47 13.75 -30.45
N ARG A 952 4.43 14.57 -30.63
CA ARG A 952 3.50 14.95 -29.55
C ARG A 952 2.84 13.75 -28.83
N SER A 953 2.67 12.63 -29.54
CA SER A 953 2.16 11.36 -28.97
C SER A 953 3.03 10.79 -27.84
N ASP A 954 4.33 11.11 -27.82
CA ASP A 954 5.28 10.58 -26.85
C ASP A 954 5.09 11.19 -25.46
N MET A 955 4.38 12.33 -25.33
CA MET A 955 4.02 12.90 -24.02
C MET A 955 3.20 11.93 -23.16
N ALA A 956 2.30 11.14 -23.76
CA ALA A 956 1.42 10.22 -23.04
C ALA A 956 1.84 8.75 -23.15
N SER A 957 2.53 8.37 -24.23
CA SER A 957 2.82 6.97 -24.55
C SER A 957 4.17 6.46 -24.00
N VAL A 958 5.13 7.36 -23.75
CA VAL A 958 6.47 6.99 -23.29
C VAL A 958 6.57 7.17 -21.77
N ASN A 959 7.02 6.11 -21.08
CA ASN A 959 7.35 6.21 -19.67
C ASN A 959 8.78 6.75 -19.49
N TRP A 960 8.91 8.07 -19.37
CA TRP A 960 10.20 8.74 -19.23
C TRP A 960 10.96 8.43 -17.92
N ASN A 961 10.29 7.86 -16.92
CA ASN A 961 10.98 7.35 -15.73
C ASN A 961 11.78 6.07 -16.06
N ALA A 962 11.30 5.24 -17.00
CA ALA A 962 11.95 3.98 -17.37
C ALA A 962 13.18 4.23 -18.26
N PRO A 963 14.41 3.89 -17.82
CA PRO A 963 15.62 4.08 -18.63
C PRO A 963 15.55 3.39 -20.00
N SER A 964 14.88 2.24 -20.08
CA SER A 964 14.73 1.43 -21.30
C SER A 964 13.92 2.11 -22.41
N GLN A 965 13.05 3.06 -22.06
CA GLN A 965 12.25 3.81 -23.03
C GLN A 965 12.84 5.20 -23.26
N ALA A 966 13.39 5.84 -22.22
CA ALA A 966 13.93 7.20 -22.30
C ALA A 966 15.23 7.29 -23.11
N PHE A 967 16.26 6.49 -22.76
CA PHE A 967 17.59 6.63 -23.37
C PHE A 967 17.63 6.42 -24.89
N PRO A 968 16.92 5.44 -25.49
CA PRO A 968 16.92 5.25 -26.94
C PRO A 968 16.45 6.47 -27.73
N ARG A 969 15.58 7.30 -27.13
CA ARG A 969 15.11 8.56 -27.73
C ARG A 969 16.06 9.72 -27.47
N ILE A 970 16.53 9.84 -26.23
CA ILE A 970 17.42 10.94 -25.81
C ILE A 970 18.76 10.88 -26.55
N THR A 971 19.32 9.70 -26.78
CA THR A 971 20.60 9.56 -27.52
C THR A 971 20.50 10.00 -28.97
N GLN A 972 19.32 10.07 -29.58
CA GLN A 972 19.16 10.58 -30.95
C GLN A 972 19.54 12.07 -31.06
N LEU A 973 19.46 12.83 -29.95
CA LEU A 973 19.89 14.22 -29.89
C LEU A 973 21.39 14.41 -30.15
N LEU A 974 22.21 13.35 -30.00
CA LEU A 974 23.64 13.40 -30.34
C LEU A 974 23.89 13.72 -31.82
N GLY A 975 22.93 13.38 -32.69
CA GLY A 975 22.97 13.71 -34.11
C GLY A 975 22.84 15.20 -34.40
N LEU A 976 22.33 15.99 -33.45
CA LEU A 976 22.11 17.43 -33.60
C LEU A 976 23.26 18.23 -32.95
N PRO A 977 24.07 18.98 -33.72
CA PRO A 977 25.25 19.67 -33.19
C PRO A 977 24.98 20.59 -32.00
N ALA A 978 23.84 21.30 -31.98
CA ALA A 978 23.48 22.20 -30.89
C ALA A 978 23.35 21.50 -29.52
N TYR A 979 22.89 20.24 -29.52
CA TYR A 979 22.58 19.47 -28.32
C TYR A 979 23.72 18.54 -27.88
N ARG A 980 24.61 18.17 -28.81
CA ARG A 980 25.59 17.10 -28.62
C ARG A 980 26.44 17.24 -27.36
N TYR A 981 26.97 18.43 -27.07
CA TYR A 981 27.82 18.67 -25.88
C TYR A 981 27.07 18.36 -24.58
N HIS A 982 25.87 18.93 -24.42
CA HIS A 982 25.05 18.85 -23.22
C HIS A 982 24.51 17.42 -23.00
N VAL A 983 24.10 16.75 -24.09
CA VAL A 983 23.65 15.35 -24.03
C VAL A 983 24.80 14.42 -23.68
N LEU A 984 26.01 14.62 -24.24
CA LEU A 984 27.20 13.84 -23.89
C LEU A 984 27.59 14.02 -22.43
N LEU A 985 27.54 15.25 -21.91
CA LEU A 985 27.80 15.54 -20.51
C LEU A 985 26.86 14.76 -19.59
N GLY A 986 25.55 14.78 -19.87
CA GLY A 986 24.57 14.00 -19.10
C GLY A 986 24.76 12.48 -19.24
N LEU A 987 24.99 11.99 -20.46
CA LEU A 987 25.22 10.56 -20.74
C LEU A 987 26.48 10.03 -20.07
N ALA A 988 27.57 10.80 -20.01
CA ALA A 988 28.80 10.39 -19.35
C ALA A 988 28.58 10.02 -17.87
N VAL A 989 27.73 10.78 -17.18
CA VAL A 989 27.34 10.53 -15.78
C VAL A 989 26.41 9.32 -15.65
N SER A 990 25.55 9.07 -16.64
CA SER A 990 24.62 7.92 -16.69
C SER A 990 25.31 6.60 -17.01
N VAL A 991 26.16 6.58 -18.05
CA VAL A 991 26.90 5.40 -18.51
C VAL A 991 27.99 5.00 -17.52
N GLY A 992 28.72 5.97 -16.96
CA GLY A 992 29.72 5.77 -15.92
C GLY A 992 29.16 5.68 -14.50
N GLY A 993 27.83 5.65 -14.35
CA GLY A 993 27.12 5.61 -13.08
C GLY A 993 27.23 4.28 -12.32
N LEU A 994 26.44 4.16 -11.25
CA LEU A 994 26.41 2.96 -10.39
C LEU A 994 25.12 2.14 -10.55
N THR A 995 24.00 2.77 -10.94
CA THR A 995 22.70 2.11 -11.06
C THR A 995 22.67 1.19 -12.28
N GLU A 996 22.57 -0.12 -12.06
CA GLU A 996 22.70 -1.13 -13.12
C GLU A 996 21.73 -0.92 -14.31
N SER A 997 20.45 -0.65 -14.04
CA SER A 997 19.44 -0.41 -15.08
C SER A 997 19.77 0.83 -15.93
N THR A 998 20.00 1.98 -15.28
CA THR A 998 20.40 3.23 -15.94
C THR A 998 21.65 3.04 -16.77
N VAL A 999 22.67 2.41 -16.19
CA VAL A 999 23.95 2.12 -16.84
C VAL A 999 23.76 1.22 -18.06
N ARG A 1000 23.00 0.13 -17.93
CA ARG A 1000 22.72 -0.82 -19.02
C ARG A 1000 22.04 -0.13 -20.21
N TYR A 1001 20.92 0.55 -19.97
CA TYR A 1001 20.14 1.13 -21.06
C TYR A 1001 20.79 2.38 -21.67
N SER A 1002 21.47 3.21 -20.87
CA SER A 1002 22.25 4.33 -21.41
C SER A 1002 23.45 3.87 -22.23
N THR A 1003 24.19 2.84 -21.78
CA THR A 1003 25.32 2.25 -22.53
C THR A 1003 24.82 1.64 -23.85
N GLN A 1004 23.75 0.83 -23.80
CA GLN A 1004 23.19 0.20 -24.99
C GLN A 1004 22.76 1.26 -26.02
N SER A 1005 22.01 2.28 -25.59
CA SER A 1005 21.50 3.33 -26.49
C SER A 1005 22.64 4.18 -27.08
N LEU A 1006 23.68 4.46 -26.28
CA LEU A 1006 24.88 5.16 -26.76
C LEU A 1006 25.61 4.32 -27.83
N PHE A 1007 25.78 3.01 -27.59
CA PHE A 1007 26.45 2.13 -28.53
C PHE A 1007 25.65 1.89 -29.82
N GLU A 1008 24.33 1.82 -29.73
CA GLU A 1008 23.45 1.77 -30.90
C GLU A 1008 23.62 3.04 -31.76
N TYR A 1009 23.67 4.22 -31.14
CA TYR A 1009 23.96 5.47 -31.84
C TYR A 1009 25.38 5.46 -32.45
N MET A 1010 26.40 5.05 -31.68
CA MET A 1010 27.79 4.98 -32.17
C MET A 1010 27.93 4.06 -33.38
N LYS A 1011 27.29 2.89 -33.37
CA LYS A 1011 27.27 1.97 -34.53
C LYS A 1011 26.71 2.62 -35.79
N GLY A 1012 25.74 3.54 -35.64
CA GLY A 1012 25.15 4.30 -36.74
C GLY A 1012 26.13 5.28 -37.40
N ILE A 1013 27.07 5.85 -36.63
CA ILE A 1013 28.06 6.83 -37.12
C ILE A 1013 29.48 6.25 -37.31
N GLN A 1014 29.75 5.03 -36.86
CA GLN A 1014 31.09 4.43 -36.82
C GLN A 1014 31.80 4.37 -38.18
N LYS A 1015 31.05 4.39 -39.29
CA LYS A 1015 31.59 4.38 -40.66
C LYS A 1015 31.68 5.78 -41.30
N ASP A 1016 31.14 6.80 -40.64
CA ASP A 1016 31.16 8.19 -41.09
C ASP A 1016 32.25 8.94 -40.32
N LEU A 1017 33.38 9.18 -40.98
CA LEU A 1017 34.55 9.82 -40.37
C LEU A 1017 34.22 11.23 -39.84
N GLN A 1018 33.44 12.03 -40.56
CA GLN A 1018 33.11 13.39 -40.12
C GLN A 1018 32.19 13.39 -38.90
N ALA A 1019 31.18 12.52 -38.90
CA ALA A 1019 30.29 12.37 -37.75
C ALA A 1019 31.04 11.86 -36.51
N LEU A 1020 31.96 10.91 -36.70
CA LEU A 1020 32.80 10.35 -35.64
C LEU A 1020 33.81 11.37 -35.11
N GLU A 1021 34.45 12.17 -35.96
CA GLU A 1021 35.31 13.28 -35.57
C GLU A 1021 34.54 14.34 -34.78
N GLY A 1022 33.35 14.73 -35.25
CA GLY A 1022 32.49 15.68 -34.54
C GLY A 1022 32.05 15.17 -33.16
N PHE A 1023 31.74 13.87 -33.06
CA PHE A 1023 31.44 13.21 -31.79
C PHE A 1023 32.66 13.18 -30.86
N GLY A 1024 33.79 12.67 -31.36
CA GLY A 1024 35.02 12.52 -30.59
C GLY A 1024 35.57 13.86 -30.09
N GLY A 1025 35.55 14.90 -30.94
CA GLY A 1025 35.92 16.26 -30.54
C GLY A 1025 35.03 16.81 -29.43
N THR A 1026 33.72 16.60 -29.52
CA THR A 1026 32.79 17.04 -28.46
C THR A 1026 33.01 16.27 -27.16
N LEU A 1027 33.27 14.96 -27.23
CA LEU A 1027 33.58 14.14 -26.05
C LEU A 1027 34.86 14.61 -25.34
N LEU A 1028 35.89 14.97 -26.10
CA LEU A 1028 37.13 15.55 -25.57
C LEU A 1028 36.89 16.93 -24.96
N GLN A 1029 36.05 17.76 -25.58
CA GLN A 1029 35.66 19.06 -25.04
C GLN A 1029 34.96 18.90 -23.68
N VAL A 1030 34.01 17.97 -23.56
CA VAL A 1030 33.33 17.66 -22.29
C VAL A 1030 34.34 17.24 -21.21
N PHE A 1031 35.35 16.44 -21.58
CA PHE A 1031 36.40 16.04 -20.63
C PHE A 1031 37.27 17.23 -20.23
N GLU A 1032 37.72 18.04 -21.18
CA GLU A 1032 38.55 19.21 -20.94
C GLU A 1032 37.86 20.24 -20.03
N ASP A 1033 36.59 20.55 -20.30
CA ASP A 1033 35.81 21.52 -19.52
C ASP A 1033 35.48 21.03 -18.10
N ASN A 1034 35.59 19.72 -17.85
CA ASN A 1034 35.31 19.09 -16.55
C ASN A 1034 36.54 18.43 -15.92
N LEU A 1035 37.75 18.85 -16.29
CA LEU A 1035 38.97 18.40 -15.62
C LEU A 1035 38.90 18.70 -14.12
N LEU A 1036 39.28 17.72 -13.32
CA LEU A 1036 39.27 17.74 -11.85
C LEU A 1036 37.87 17.87 -11.21
N ASN A 1037 36.79 17.82 -12.00
CA ASN A 1037 35.43 17.70 -11.51
C ASN A 1037 35.04 16.22 -11.40
N ASP A 1038 35.34 15.59 -10.26
CA ASP A 1038 35.18 14.15 -10.05
C ASP A 1038 33.74 13.64 -10.28
N ARG A 1039 32.73 14.51 -10.16
CA ARG A 1039 31.32 14.18 -10.48
C ARG A 1039 31.16 13.75 -11.94
N VAL A 1040 31.91 14.38 -12.84
CA VAL A 1040 31.81 14.17 -14.29
C VAL A 1040 32.99 13.36 -14.79
N SER A 1041 34.21 13.73 -14.42
CA SER A 1041 35.44 13.15 -14.98
C SER A 1041 35.61 11.66 -14.65
N VAL A 1042 35.23 11.22 -13.44
CA VAL A 1042 35.33 9.80 -13.06
C VAL A 1042 34.32 8.92 -13.82
N PRO A 1043 33.02 9.24 -13.88
CA PRO A 1043 32.08 8.56 -14.78
C PRO A 1043 32.48 8.63 -16.26
N LEU A 1044 33.04 9.76 -16.70
CA LEU A 1044 33.50 9.91 -18.08
C LEU A 1044 34.67 8.97 -18.40
N LEU A 1045 35.64 8.78 -17.50
CA LEU A 1045 36.70 7.80 -17.65
C LEU A 1045 36.15 6.36 -17.79
N LYS A 1046 35.12 6.01 -17.02
CA LYS A 1046 34.43 4.70 -17.17
C LYS A 1046 33.64 4.59 -18.47
N THR A 1047 33.06 5.69 -18.93
CA THR A 1047 32.37 5.76 -20.22
C THR A 1047 33.38 5.55 -21.36
N LEU A 1048 34.53 6.23 -21.30
CA LEU A 1048 35.63 6.08 -22.25
C LEU A 1048 36.17 4.65 -22.29
N ASP A 1049 36.42 4.04 -21.13
CA ASP A 1049 36.82 2.63 -21.03
C ASP A 1049 35.87 1.70 -21.81
N ARG A 1050 34.56 1.82 -21.55
CA ARG A 1050 33.54 1.03 -22.24
C ARG A 1050 33.50 1.30 -23.74
N MET A 1051 33.62 2.55 -24.16
CA MET A 1051 33.61 2.92 -25.58
C MET A 1051 34.84 2.37 -26.31
N LEU A 1052 36.02 2.49 -25.69
CA LEU A 1052 37.28 1.96 -26.23
C LEU A 1052 37.26 0.43 -26.31
N ALA A 1053 36.70 -0.25 -25.31
CA ALA A 1053 36.59 -1.70 -25.28
C ALA A 1053 35.59 -2.27 -26.31
N ASN A 1054 34.64 -1.46 -26.80
CA ASN A 1054 33.62 -1.88 -27.79
C ASN A 1054 33.93 -1.38 -29.22
N GLY A 1055 35.16 -0.94 -29.49
CA GLY A 1055 35.61 -0.54 -30.83
C GLY A 1055 34.94 0.73 -31.38
N CYS A 1056 34.38 1.58 -30.52
CA CYS A 1056 33.66 2.78 -30.95
C CYS A 1056 34.53 3.77 -31.76
N PHE A 1057 35.86 3.65 -31.67
CA PHE A 1057 36.83 4.54 -32.32
C PHE A 1057 37.78 3.80 -33.28
N ASP A 1058 37.42 2.61 -33.76
CA ASP A 1058 38.30 1.77 -34.61
C ASP A 1058 38.87 2.50 -35.83
N LEU A 1059 38.09 3.39 -36.48
CA LEU A 1059 38.59 4.20 -37.60
C LEU A 1059 39.81 5.04 -37.21
N PHE A 1060 39.83 5.60 -36.00
CA PHE A 1060 40.94 6.42 -35.51
C PHE A 1060 42.20 5.59 -35.20
N THR A 1061 42.08 4.26 -35.08
CA THR A 1061 43.24 3.37 -34.85
C THR A 1061 44.00 3.04 -36.13
N SER A 1062 43.46 3.39 -37.30
CA SER A 1062 44.13 3.18 -38.59
C SER A 1062 45.23 4.22 -38.91
N GLU A 1063 45.21 5.36 -38.22
CA GLU A 1063 46.19 6.44 -38.38
C GLU A 1063 47.17 6.46 -37.19
N GLN A 1064 48.46 6.60 -37.48
CA GLN A 1064 49.46 6.80 -36.42
C GLN A 1064 49.27 8.16 -35.76
N ASP A 1065 49.22 8.18 -34.43
CA ASP A 1065 49.13 9.41 -33.63
C ASP A 1065 47.92 10.29 -33.98
N HIS A 1066 46.78 9.66 -34.30
CA HIS A 1066 45.54 10.36 -34.57
C HIS A 1066 45.24 11.43 -33.49
N PRO A 1067 44.85 12.67 -33.85
CA PRO A 1067 44.70 13.79 -32.91
C PRO A 1067 43.81 13.50 -31.70
N PHE A 1068 42.74 12.70 -31.89
CA PHE A 1068 41.87 12.24 -30.81
C PHE A 1068 42.64 11.49 -29.72
N GLY A 1069 43.46 10.49 -30.10
CA GLY A 1069 44.24 9.69 -29.16
C GLY A 1069 45.29 10.50 -28.43
N VAL A 1070 45.94 11.45 -29.13
CA VAL A 1070 46.92 12.38 -28.54
C VAL A 1070 46.27 13.26 -27.47
N LYS A 1071 45.13 13.88 -27.77
CA LYS A 1071 44.42 14.75 -26.83
C LYS A 1071 43.84 13.96 -25.66
N LEU A 1072 43.22 12.81 -25.92
CA LEU A 1072 42.67 11.94 -24.87
C LEU A 1072 43.76 11.53 -23.86
N LEU A 1073 44.95 11.18 -24.35
CA LEU A 1073 46.08 10.80 -23.50
C LEU A 1073 46.50 11.95 -22.60
N SER A 1074 46.56 13.16 -23.15
CA SER A 1074 46.88 14.37 -22.39
C SER A 1074 45.87 14.61 -21.28
N LEU A 1075 44.57 14.54 -21.59
CA LEU A 1075 43.50 14.77 -20.62
C LEU A 1075 43.49 13.71 -19.51
N CYS A 1076 43.58 12.42 -19.86
CA CYS A 1076 43.68 11.34 -18.88
C CYS A 1076 44.89 11.51 -17.95
N LYS A 1077 46.05 11.90 -18.48
CA LYS A 1077 47.26 12.13 -17.67
C LYS A 1077 47.10 13.29 -16.70
N GLU A 1078 46.52 14.40 -17.16
CA GLU A 1078 46.25 15.57 -16.30
C GLU A 1078 45.24 15.23 -15.21
N GLU A 1079 44.18 14.50 -15.54
CA GLU A 1079 43.11 14.13 -14.60
C GLU A 1079 43.62 13.28 -13.43
N ILE A 1080 44.46 12.28 -13.70
CA ILE A 1080 45.01 11.41 -12.66
C ILE A 1080 46.29 11.96 -12.01
N ARG A 1081 46.82 13.09 -12.47
CA ARG A 1081 48.11 13.62 -12.05
C ARG A 1081 48.12 13.89 -10.54
N LYS A 1082 48.99 13.16 -9.82
CA LYS A 1082 49.13 13.25 -8.34
C LYS A 1082 47.83 12.96 -7.57
N SER A 1083 46.82 12.33 -8.20
CA SER A 1083 45.59 11.95 -7.52
C SER A 1083 45.86 10.90 -6.43
N LYS A 1084 45.10 10.98 -5.34
CA LYS A 1084 45.05 9.97 -4.28
C LYS A 1084 43.71 9.22 -4.25
N ASP A 1085 42.76 9.58 -5.11
CA ASP A 1085 41.49 8.87 -5.22
C ASP A 1085 41.69 7.54 -5.96
N VAL A 1086 41.47 6.43 -5.23
CA VAL A 1086 41.64 5.08 -5.75
C VAL A 1086 40.68 4.76 -6.89
N GLN A 1087 39.43 5.23 -6.84
CA GLN A 1087 38.42 4.98 -7.87
C GLN A 1087 38.73 5.75 -9.15
N LYS A 1088 39.16 7.00 -9.00
CA LYS A 1088 39.64 7.83 -10.11
C LYS A 1088 40.85 7.21 -10.80
N LEU A 1089 41.84 6.78 -10.00
CA LEU A 1089 43.04 6.11 -10.52
C LEU A 1089 42.70 4.80 -11.24
N ARG A 1090 41.80 3.97 -10.69
CA ARG A 1090 41.35 2.73 -11.36
C ARG A 1090 40.64 3.00 -12.67
N SER A 1091 39.75 3.99 -12.71
CA SER A 1091 39.05 4.38 -13.94
C SER A 1091 40.03 4.92 -14.98
N GLY A 1092 41.05 5.66 -14.56
CA GLY A 1092 42.15 6.09 -15.42
C GLY A 1092 42.99 4.94 -15.96
N VAL A 1093 43.32 3.93 -15.15
CA VAL A 1093 44.02 2.71 -15.60
C VAL A 1093 43.23 2.03 -16.72
N ALA A 1094 41.91 1.86 -16.55
CA ALA A 1094 41.06 1.22 -17.53
C ALA A 1094 41.03 2.02 -18.86
N ALA A 1095 40.87 3.34 -18.78
CA ALA A 1095 40.95 4.22 -19.95
C ALA A 1095 42.32 4.11 -20.66
N PHE A 1096 43.44 4.13 -19.92
CA PHE A 1096 44.77 3.93 -20.53
C PHE A 1096 44.89 2.55 -21.18
N CYS A 1097 44.40 1.50 -20.55
CA CYS A 1097 44.39 0.14 -21.12
C CYS A 1097 43.61 0.10 -22.44
N GLY A 1098 42.43 0.73 -22.50
CA GLY A 1098 41.65 0.88 -23.73
C GLY A 1098 42.39 1.68 -24.81
N MET A 1099 43.27 2.61 -24.46
CA MET A 1099 44.03 3.43 -25.41
C MET A 1099 45.24 2.74 -26.05
N VAL A 1100 45.62 1.53 -25.62
CA VAL A 1100 46.79 0.83 -26.18
C VAL A 1100 46.58 0.50 -27.68
N GLN A 1101 45.33 0.38 -28.13
CA GLN A 1101 44.98 0.12 -29.52
C GLN A 1101 45.49 1.20 -30.51
N PHE A 1102 45.59 2.47 -30.11
CA PHE A 1102 46.05 3.56 -30.99
C PHE A 1102 47.55 3.45 -31.32
N PRO A 1103 47.96 3.30 -32.59
CA PRO A 1103 49.37 3.11 -32.96
C PRO A 1103 50.22 4.38 -32.85
N GLY A 1104 51.54 4.22 -32.92
CA GLY A 1104 52.50 5.33 -32.89
C GLY A 1104 52.99 5.71 -31.49
N ASP A 1105 53.27 6.99 -31.29
CA ASP A 1105 53.71 7.57 -30.03
C ASP A 1105 52.65 7.51 -28.92
N VAL A 1106 51.35 7.55 -29.27
CA VAL A 1106 50.24 7.39 -28.31
C VAL A 1106 50.38 6.07 -27.57
N ARG A 1107 50.51 4.93 -28.28
CA ARG A 1107 50.72 3.60 -27.67
C ARG A 1107 51.90 3.58 -26.71
N ARG A 1108 53.04 4.09 -27.18
CA ARG A 1108 54.31 4.10 -26.43
C ARG A 1108 54.16 4.87 -25.12
N LYS A 1109 53.52 6.05 -25.17
CA LYS A 1109 53.30 6.91 -24.00
C LYS A 1109 52.26 6.34 -23.04
N VAL A 1110 51.22 5.67 -23.54
CA VAL A 1110 50.22 4.95 -22.74
C VAL A 1110 50.86 3.79 -21.98
N LEU A 1111 51.63 2.93 -22.66
CA LEU A 1111 52.35 1.81 -22.04
C LEU A 1111 53.34 2.30 -20.98
N LEU A 1112 54.05 3.40 -21.25
CA LEU A 1112 54.90 4.07 -20.27
C LEU A 1112 54.10 4.53 -19.04
N GLN A 1113 52.92 5.12 -19.25
CA GLN A 1113 52.06 5.59 -18.18
C GLN A 1113 51.53 4.43 -17.31
N LEU A 1114 51.15 3.31 -17.93
CA LEU A 1114 50.78 2.08 -17.22
C LEU A 1114 51.96 1.51 -16.42
N CYS A 1115 53.17 1.53 -16.99
CA CYS A 1115 54.40 1.15 -16.29
C CYS A 1115 54.73 2.07 -15.09
N LEU A 1116 54.32 3.34 -15.12
CA LEU A 1116 54.41 4.22 -13.94
C LEU A 1116 53.41 3.79 -12.85
N LEU A 1117 52.18 3.42 -13.23
CA LEU A 1117 51.12 3.00 -12.31
C LEU A 1117 51.39 1.63 -11.67
N LEU A 1118 52.13 0.73 -12.34
CA LEU A 1118 52.66 -0.51 -11.76
C LEU A 1118 53.61 -0.29 -10.56
N CYS A 1119 54.12 0.93 -10.37
CA CYS A 1119 54.94 1.32 -9.22
C CYS A 1119 54.26 2.41 -8.37
N HIS A 1120 52.93 2.55 -8.45
CA HIS A 1120 52.17 3.51 -7.64
C HIS A 1120 52.30 3.21 -6.13
N PRO A 1121 52.31 4.21 -5.22
CA PRO A 1121 52.41 3.98 -3.78
C PRO A 1121 51.33 3.04 -3.22
N PHE A 1122 50.11 3.09 -3.77
CA PHE A 1122 49.00 2.23 -3.34
C PHE A 1122 49.08 0.83 -4.00
N PRO A 1123 49.22 -0.26 -3.21
CA PRO A 1123 49.30 -1.63 -3.74
C PRO A 1123 48.09 -2.03 -4.59
N VAL A 1124 46.90 -1.54 -4.22
CA VAL A 1124 45.65 -1.83 -4.94
C VAL A 1124 45.67 -1.33 -6.38
N ILE A 1125 46.31 -0.18 -6.64
CA ILE A 1125 46.47 0.36 -8.00
C ILE A 1125 47.44 -0.51 -8.78
N ARG A 1126 48.58 -0.89 -8.19
CA ARG A 1126 49.58 -1.76 -8.84
C ARG A 1126 48.97 -3.09 -9.29
N LYS A 1127 48.22 -3.77 -8.40
CA LYS A 1127 47.49 -5.01 -8.72
C LYS A 1127 46.46 -4.83 -9.83
N THR A 1128 45.67 -3.76 -9.75
CA THR A 1128 44.63 -3.47 -10.78
C THR A 1128 45.28 -3.21 -12.14
N THR A 1129 46.34 -2.40 -12.17
CA THR A 1129 47.10 -2.12 -13.40
C THR A 1129 47.72 -3.38 -13.99
N ALA A 1130 48.36 -4.23 -13.17
CA ALA A 1130 48.93 -5.48 -13.67
C ALA A 1130 47.88 -6.41 -14.30
N SER A 1131 46.73 -6.55 -13.63
CA SER A 1131 45.64 -7.41 -14.11
C SER A 1131 45.04 -6.90 -15.41
N GLN A 1132 44.75 -5.59 -15.51
CA GLN A 1132 44.17 -5.02 -16.73
C GLN A 1132 45.16 -4.97 -17.91
N VAL A 1133 46.45 -4.70 -17.64
CA VAL A 1133 47.47 -4.76 -18.70
C VAL A 1133 47.61 -6.19 -19.23
N TYR A 1134 47.55 -7.19 -18.35
CA TYR A 1134 47.55 -8.60 -18.74
C TYR A 1134 46.35 -8.93 -19.66
N GLU A 1135 45.14 -8.50 -19.29
CA GLU A 1135 43.93 -8.70 -20.11
C GLU A 1135 43.99 -8.00 -21.47
N VAL A 1136 44.49 -6.77 -21.52
CA VAL A 1136 44.59 -6.01 -22.77
C VAL A 1136 45.64 -6.60 -23.71
N LEU A 1137 46.78 -7.04 -23.20
CA LEU A 1137 47.79 -7.69 -24.03
C LEU A 1137 47.35 -9.07 -24.54
N LEU A 1138 46.46 -9.78 -23.83
CA LEU A 1138 45.78 -10.96 -24.38
C LEU A 1138 44.82 -10.61 -25.51
N THR A 1139 44.08 -9.51 -25.35
CA THR A 1139 43.05 -9.10 -26.30
C THR A 1139 43.65 -8.55 -27.59
N TYR A 1140 44.79 -7.88 -27.50
CA TYR A 1140 45.50 -7.25 -28.61
C TYR A 1140 46.94 -7.79 -28.72
N GLY A 1141 47.08 -9.11 -28.91
CA GLY A 1141 48.37 -9.80 -28.91
C GLY A 1141 49.37 -9.28 -29.94
N ASP A 1142 48.88 -8.74 -31.06
CA ASP A 1142 49.65 -8.18 -32.19
C ASP A 1142 50.40 -6.87 -31.85
N ILE A 1143 50.25 -6.35 -30.62
CA ILE A 1143 50.96 -5.17 -30.14
C ILE A 1143 52.43 -5.48 -29.79
N VAL A 1144 52.72 -6.72 -29.38
CA VAL A 1144 54.04 -7.18 -28.95
C VAL A 1144 54.42 -8.38 -29.81
N GLY A 1145 55.71 -8.60 -30.09
CA GLY A 1145 56.15 -9.79 -30.83
C GLY A 1145 55.73 -11.09 -30.12
N GLU A 1146 55.31 -12.11 -30.86
CA GLU A 1146 54.89 -13.41 -30.32
C GLU A 1146 55.96 -14.05 -29.42
N ASP A 1147 57.24 -13.80 -29.74
CA ASP A 1147 58.42 -14.26 -29.00
C ASP A 1147 58.61 -13.58 -27.62
N VAL A 1148 58.00 -12.41 -27.42
CA VAL A 1148 58.13 -11.59 -26.20
C VAL A 1148 56.84 -11.59 -25.36
N LEU A 1149 55.69 -11.88 -25.97
CA LEU A 1149 54.39 -11.86 -25.30
C LEU A 1149 54.34 -12.83 -24.12
N ASP A 1150 54.79 -14.08 -24.28
CA ASP A 1150 54.81 -15.08 -23.20
C ASP A 1150 55.64 -14.61 -21.99
N GLU A 1151 56.75 -13.92 -22.24
CA GLU A 1151 57.61 -13.39 -21.17
C GLU A 1151 56.94 -12.20 -20.45
N VAL A 1152 56.32 -11.28 -21.19
CA VAL A 1152 55.56 -10.15 -20.63
C VAL A 1152 54.43 -10.65 -19.74
N MET A 1153 53.70 -11.65 -20.22
CA MET A 1153 52.58 -12.27 -19.51
C MET A 1153 53.03 -13.01 -18.26
N ALA A 1154 54.16 -13.73 -18.32
CA ALA A 1154 54.78 -14.35 -17.16
C ALA A 1154 55.17 -13.31 -16.10
N VAL A 1155 55.79 -12.18 -16.49
CA VAL A 1155 56.17 -11.13 -15.54
C VAL A 1155 54.94 -10.48 -14.91
N LEU A 1156 53.89 -10.19 -15.67
CA LEU A 1156 52.64 -9.62 -15.16
C LEU A 1156 51.91 -10.58 -14.20
N GLY A 1157 51.85 -11.88 -14.53
CA GLY A 1157 51.12 -12.88 -13.75
C GLY A 1157 51.85 -13.43 -12.52
N THR A 1158 53.18 -13.53 -12.56
CA THR A 1158 53.97 -14.14 -11.47
C THR A 1158 54.52 -13.12 -10.46
N THR A 1159 54.56 -11.83 -10.82
CA THR A 1159 55.04 -10.78 -9.91
C THR A 1159 54.02 -10.48 -8.82
N ALA A 1160 54.44 -10.51 -7.55
CA ALA A 1160 53.64 -10.02 -6.43
C ALA A 1160 53.60 -8.48 -6.43
N TRP A 1161 52.64 -7.89 -7.16
CA TRP A 1161 52.54 -6.44 -7.35
C TRP A 1161 52.20 -5.64 -6.08
N ASP A 1162 51.84 -6.29 -4.97
CA ASP A 1162 51.70 -5.68 -3.64
C ASP A 1162 52.99 -5.65 -2.82
N ALA A 1163 54.08 -6.27 -3.29
CA ALA A 1163 55.39 -6.23 -2.62
C ALA A 1163 55.98 -4.81 -2.52
N GLU A 1164 57.10 -4.69 -1.80
CA GLU A 1164 57.81 -3.42 -1.62
C GLU A 1164 58.28 -2.83 -2.97
N LEU A 1165 58.20 -1.49 -3.08
CA LEU A 1165 58.52 -0.78 -4.32
C LEU A 1165 59.90 -1.10 -4.94
N PRO A 1166 60.99 -1.34 -4.18
CA PRO A 1166 62.27 -1.74 -4.77
C PRO A 1166 62.20 -3.05 -5.57
N LEU A 1167 61.45 -4.05 -5.08
CA LEU A 1167 61.26 -5.34 -5.75
C LEU A 1167 60.40 -5.19 -7.01
N VAL A 1168 59.30 -4.45 -6.89
CA VAL A 1168 58.36 -4.20 -8.00
C VAL A 1168 59.01 -3.37 -9.12
N ARG A 1169 59.89 -2.42 -8.79
CA ARG A 1169 60.63 -1.61 -9.77
C ARG A 1169 61.52 -2.45 -10.68
N GLY A 1170 62.14 -3.50 -10.15
CA GLY A 1170 62.96 -4.43 -10.94
C GLY A 1170 62.15 -5.11 -12.04
N GLN A 1171 61.00 -5.68 -11.68
CA GLN A 1171 60.10 -6.34 -12.62
C GLN A 1171 59.45 -5.35 -13.60
N ARG A 1172 59.07 -4.16 -13.14
CA ARG A 1172 58.59 -3.08 -14.01
C ARG A 1172 59.63 -2.67 -15.05
N ASN A 1173 60.90 -2.50 -14.67
CA ASN A 1173 61.95 -2.13 -15.62
C ASN A 1173 62.15 -3.21 -16.69
N ARG A 1174 62.08 -4.50 -16.30
CA ARG A 1174 62.07 -5.61 -17.25
C ARG A 1174 60.88 -5.52 -18.22
N LEU A 1175 59.67 -5.22 -17.72
CA LEU A 1175 58.51 -4.97 -18.60
C LEU A 1175 58.72 -3.78 -19.54
N CYS A 1176 59.36 -2.70 -19.09
CA CYS A 1176 59.66 -1.56 -19.98
C CYS A 1176 60.57 -1.97 -21.15
N ASP A 1177 61.58 -2.78 -20.88
CA ASP A 1177 62.50 -3.28 -21.92
C ASP A 1177 61.77 -4.18 -22.92
N LEU A 1178 60.96 -5.12 -22.42
CA LEU A 1178 60.17 -6.04 -23.24
C LEU A 1178 59.11 -5.32 -24.10
N LEU A 1179 58.50 -4.26 -23.57
CA LEU A 1179 57.49 -3.45 -24.27
C LEU A 1179 58.09 -2.32 -25.13
N GLY A 1180 59.41 -2.18 -25.20
CA GLY A 1180 60.08 -1.15 -26.00
C GLY A 1180 59.81 0.29 -25.54
N VAL A 1181 59.53 0.51 -24.24
CA VAL A 1181 59.27 1.84 -23.66
C VAL A 1181 60.41 2.28 -22.73
N PRO A 1182 60.71 3.58 -22.62
CA PRO A 1182 61.83 4.06 -21.82
C PRO A 1182 61.63 3.76 -20.32
N ARG A 1183 62.69 3.26 -19.65
CA ARG A 1183 62.66 3.04 -18.20
C ARG A 1183 62.43 4.35 -17.45
N PRO A 1184 61.42 4.45 -16.56
CA PRO A 1184 61.21 5.67 -15.77
C PRO A 1184 62.36 5.96 -14.82
N GLN A 1185 62.93 7.16 -14.92
CA GLN A 1185 64.03 7.64 -14.08
C GLN A 1185 63.50 8.29 -12.80
N LEU A 1186 64.20 8.07 -11.68
CA LEU A 1186 63.91 8.74 -10.42
C LEU A 1186 64.35 10.20 -10.51
N VAL A 1187 63.40 11.14 -10.45
CA VAL A 1187 63.72 12.55 -10.24
C VAL A 1187 64.11 12.71 -8.76
N PRO A 1188 65.33 13.17 -8.44
CA PRO A 1188 65.71 13.42 -7.05
C PRO A 1188 64.75 14.45 -6.45
N LYS A 1189 64.24 14.21 -5.24
CA LYS A 1189 63.50 15.25 -4.51
C LYS A 1189 64.43 16.47 -4.36
N PRO A 1190 64.05 17.68 -4.79
CA PRO A 1190 64.78 18.87 -4.40
C PRO A 1190 64.79 18.92 -2.87
N GLY A 1191 65.98 19.04 -2.28
CA GLY A 1191 66.13 19.14 -0.83
C GLY A 1191 65.30 20.30 -0.32
N THR A 1192 64.44 20.02 0.66
CA THR A 1192 63.71 21.01 1.45
C THR A 1192 64.70 22.02 2.04
N ARG A 1193 64.61 23.27 1.60
CA ARG A 1193 64.93 24.44 2.42
C ARG A 1193 63.62 25.00 2.95
#